data_AF-A0AAW0YSE5-F1
#
_entry.id   AF-A0AAW0YSE5-F1
#
_cell.length_a   1.000
_cell.length_b   1.000
_cell.length_c   1.000
_cell.angle_alpha   90.00
_cell.angle_beta   90.00
_cell.angle_gamma   90.00
#
_symmetry.space_group_name_H-M   'P 1'
#
loop_
_entity.id
_entity.type
_entity.pdbx_description
1 polymer ?
#
loop_
_entity_poly.entity_id
_entity_poly.type
_entity_poly.pdbx_seq_one_letter_code
_entity_poly.pdbx_strand_id
1 'polypeptide(L)'
;MRAKRRSKKAPLTKSVAGPTKAAVSHKLTQATIASYHTLLKRQAILRRDLAAAKGNSESRQIQQSLDRIDHELESLGGLEAYQRASKLGQSRERGGDTSKILIKWLEEMGMDKSGRLRMLELGALTPSNYGGCSAWIDNSPIDLHSQHPDILEQDFFQRPLPSTEDEAFDIISCSLVLNFVSDPQGRGRMLRLIHAQLKPRSDSLLFLVLPLPCLANSRYISISSCVALMRCVGFHLVKEQWKDGGKVGYWLWRWHQPGEEGVERWRRKVIDQDGPKKNNFAITLRDHVDPNTSQSSTVLQPFTLLFGFLALALSWITYRCYREDIRLSGAWGCEMSWMMPSYTPVEWLDKPSRRYSLYLYREQGWDFENTVNGHPVIFVPGNAGSYQQVRSIASSASRQYYGKPGGRAEGQERAKKLDFFTVDLNEELSAFDAGTLRDQADFLLQCIYRVLREYQHLDIADRPRQVTLLAHSMGGIVSRLAVDSSVADMVDVIFTMSSPHLIPPLSLEYDMDRIYHSVNVEPKTTRRPLLVSLCGGISDEQVVSDSCALSSTIITPADGLAVFTTGIPGVWTGIDHQAMVWCHQIRWRVAKVLLEMTTSKERADKLSIARTWLLDDDLSHPSTNALSDWRSLPMTYPNVTLLGQPGRAQDIQLKQCDRDNKCKRVSSAHLTLPRPANPDAPFPLPGEGNKPDETMFAVDVSATEPLETLLVDSTTTDWLVMGVRKTYSVQGTAWTSFGKCKGRRPLLRHVTSAGDTVATFESRFHSVTSEPIRLHSHTASAPFLPEGSIAGELVLEIYQMPECSIDQILVSTEISSVLAKIVSRYRMTVIAWPIAWVAVVIMWQMTKLMTSGHFTSFGSALEQVARRWMPLVTAGLMLGASLHCIARVPGSQTMFLGTFQAVYLPLIILFAGWSFGFLCLIWTVLEATLRLSSGISTALRTSNDDNTKIINEETNALGVLIPSALVSILVYLLVPHQLAFVISFAVLWTSVTVFRARPSPIVSEIRRNRVLILKPSSVDMSTTVVLLMLLMLPFKATALLVWARSLWTKWSHPFATDHNLFQIVPAILTVALLSQGAIPKKRDLRTWLLPPLVNLVLVFIAGILW
;
A
#
# COMPACT_ATOMS: atom_id res chain seq x y z
N MET A 1 47.81 96.30 3.26
CA MET A 1 47.89 95.70 4.60
C MET A 1 48.50 94.30 4.53
N ARG A 2 49.64 94.12 5.22
CA ARG A 2 50.05 92.95 6.04
C ARG A 2 49.97 91.53 5.43
N ALA A 3 51.15 90.99 5.11
CA ALA A 3 51.52 89.61 5.47
C ALA A 3 52.98 89.62 5.96
N LYS A 4 53.16 89.60 7.30
CA LYS A 4 54.47 89.59 7.95
C LYS A 4 54.91 88.16 8.21
N ARG A 5 56.03 87.80 7.56
CA ARG A 5 56.96 86.73 7.91
C ARG A 5 57.31 86.78 9.41
N ARG A 6 57.42 85.64 10.09
CA ARG A 6 58.15 85.53 11.37
C ARG A 6 58.96 84.23 11.45
N SER A 7 60.09 84.35 12.12
CA SER A 7 61.37 83.67 11.88
C SER A 7 61.54 82.32 12.57
N LYS A 8 62.40 81.50 11.98
CA LYS A 8 63.11 80.38 12.64
C LYS A 8 63.84 80.86 13.90
N LYS A 9 63.90 80.01 14.93
CA LYS A 9 64.97 79.99 15.92
C LYS A 9 65.69 78.64 15.83
N ALA A 10 67.01 78.70 15.69
CA ALA A 10 67.94 77.58 15.83
C ALA A 10 68.56 77.64 17.26
N PRO A 11 69.13 76.53 17.76
CA PRO A 11 69.30 76.27 19.19
C PRO A 11 70.64 76.77 19.77
N LEU A 12 70.66 76.98 21.08
CA LEU A 12 71.87 77.14 21.89
C LEU A 12 72.23 75.83 22.59
N THR A 13 73.54 75.56 22.61
CA THR A 13 74.30 74.60 23.44
C THR A 13 74.10 73.10 23.25
N LYS A 14 75.21 72.46 22.85
CA LYS A 14 75.51 71.03 22.98
C LYS A 14 75.54 70.63 24.46
N SER A 15 74.83 69.57 24.83
CA SER A 15 75.26 68.67 25.90
C SER A 15 75.21 67.23 25.40
N VAL A 16 76.26 66.49 25.71
CA VAL A 16 76.49 65.10 25.32
C VAL A 16 75.58 64.21 26.16
N ALA A 17 74.74 63.40 25.50
CA ALA A 17 74.00 62.32 26.13
C ALA A 17 74.17 61.04 25.29
N GLY A 18 74.44 59.93 25.98
CA GLY A 18 74.80 58.62 25.42
C GLY A 18 73.74 57.96 24.52
N PRO A 19 74.00 56.73 24.03
CA PRO A 19 73.27 56.15 22.92
C PRO A 19 71.81 55.85 23.30
N THR A 20 70.87 56.62 22.74
CA THR A 20 69.44 56.33 22.83
C THR A 20 69.08 55.23 21.83
N LYS A 21 68.53 54.12 22.33
CA LYS A 21 67.94 53.05 21.51
C LYS A 21 66.85 53.65 20.60
N ALA A 22 66.98 53.48 19.30
CA ALA A 22 66.01 53.97 18.31
C ALA A 22 64.62 53.34 18.56
N ALA A 23 63.61 54.18 18.84
CA ALA A 23 62.23 53.74 18.96
C ALA A 23 61.69 53.28 17.58
N VAL A 24 61.15 52.07 17.52
CA VAL A 24 60.53 51.52 16.30
C VAL A 24 59.43 52.45 15.78
N SER A 25 59.44 52.75 14.47
CA SER A 25 58.47 53.62 13.79
C SER A 25 57.04 53.06 13.86
N HIS A 26 56.05 53.89 14.21
CA HIS A 26 54.62 53.53 14.23
C HIS A 26 54.13 52.92 12.91
N LYS A 27 54.66 53.38 11.76
CA LYS A 27 54.27 52.85 10.44
C LYS A 27 54.77 51.42 10.22
N LEU A 28 55.95 51.11 10.76
CA LEU A 28 56.54 49.77 10.69
C LEU A 28 55.74 48.79 11.55
N THR A 29 55.44 49.15 12.81
CA THR A 29 54.62 48.34 13.72
C THR A 29 53.24 48.03 13.13
N GLN A 30 52.58 49.01 12.52
CA GLN A 30 51.27 48.83 11.90
C GLN A 30 51.32 47.96 10.64
N ALA A 31 52.38 48.09 9.83
CA ALA A 31 52.59 47.24 8.66
C ALA A 31 52.85 45.78 9.07
N THR A 32 53.61 45.54 10.14
CA THR A 32 53.83 44.20 10.70
C THR A 32 52.51 43.57 11.15
N ILE A 33 51.69 44.27 11.92
CA ILE A 33 50.38 43.78 12.38
C ILE A 33 49.44 43.47 11.20
N ALA A 34 49.35 44.36 10.20
CA ALA A 34 48.51 44.15 9.03
C ALA A 34 48.96 42.96 8.17
N SER A 35 50.27 42.76 8.04
CA SER A 35 50.85 41.62 7.32
C SER A 35 50.56 40.31 8.08
N TYR A 36 50.72 40.31 9.40
CA TYR A 36 50.38 39.18 10.26
C TYR A 36 48.92 38.74 10.12
N HIS A 37 47.98 39.69 10.14
CA HIS A 37 46.56 39.41 9.93
C HIS A 37 46.25 38.80 8.55
N THR A 38 46.93 39.27 7.52
CA THR A 38 46.74 38.79 6.15
C THR A 38 47.24 37.34 6.04
N LEU A 39 48.40 37.05 6.63
CA LEU A 39 49.01 35.73 6.63
C LEU A 39 48.23 34.73 7.48
N LEU A 40 47.80 35.08 8.70
CA LEU A 40 46.97 34.20 9.54
C LEU A 40 45.64 33.83 8.86
N LYS A 41 45.02 34.78 8.14
CA LYS A 41 43.80 34.50 7.38
C LYS A 41 44.05 33.53 6.22
N ARG A 42 45.17 33.69 5.50
CA ARG A 42 45.57 32.76 4.44
C ARG A 42 45.94 31.39 5.00
N GLN A 43 46.66 31.33 6.12
CA GLN A 43 47.00 30.11 6.83
C GLN A 43 45.75 29.35 7.27
N ALA A 44 44.74 30.03 7.83
CA ALA A 44 43.48 29.39 8.21
C ALA A 44 42.67 28.84 7.01
N ILE A 45 42.78 29.50 5.85
CA ILE A 45 42.22 28.99 4.59
C ILE A 45 43.00 27.75 4.16
N LEU A 46 44.33 27.84 4.02
CA LEU A 46 45.14 26.71 3.59
C LEU A 46 45.11 25.51 4.55
N ARG A 47 44.96 25.71 5.87
CA ARG A 47 44.76 24.61 6.83
C ARG A 47 43.41 23.92 6.64
N ARG A 48 42.37 24.67 6.29
CA ARG A 48 41.07 24.11 5.92
C ARG A 48 41.20 23.34 4.60
N ASP A 49 41.88 23.92 3.61
CA ASP A 49 42.13 23.31 2.31
C ASP A 49 43.00 22.06 2.46
N LEU A 50 43.99 22.04 3.38
CA LEU A 50 44.83 20.88 3.71
C LEU A 50 44.01 19.78 4.38
N ALA A 51 43.15 20.15 5.33
CA ALA A 51 42.23 19.22 5.98
C ALA A 51 41.17 18.65 5.01
N ALA A 52 40.90 19.34 3.90
CA ALA A 52 39.99 18.92 2.84
C ALA A 52 40.69 18.25 1.64
N ALA A 53 42.03 18.30 1.57
CA ALA A 53 42.83 17.79 0.46
C ALA A 53 42.89 16.25 0.47
N LYS A 54 42.67 15.63 -0.70
CA LYS A 54 42.49 14.16 -0.85
C LYS A 54 43.62 13.41 -1.53
N GLY A 55 44.64 14.10 -2.02
CA GLY A 55 45.75 13.47 -2.76
C GLY A 55 47.12 13.93 -2.27
N ASN A 56 48.08 13.00 -2.16
CA ASN A 56 49.42 13.28 -1.64
C ASN A 56 50.15 14.43 -2.37
N SER A 57 49.94 14.63 -3.67
CA SER A 57 50.57 15.74 -4.42
C SER A 57 49.95 17.11 -4.11
N GLU A 58 48.63 17.17 -3.93
CA GLU A 58 47.90 18.40 -3.59
C GLU A 58 48.11 18.75 -2.12
N SER A 59 48.02 17.77 -1.21
CA SER A 59 48.41 17.95 0.19
C SER A 59 49.87 18.40 0.30
N ARG A 60 50.79 17.88 -0.53
CA ARG A 60 52.19 18.33 -0.55
C ARG A 60 52.35 19.76 -1.11
N GLN A 61 51.54 20.17 -2.09
CA GLN A 61 51.54 21.56 -2.59
C GLN A 61 50.91 22.56 -1.59
N ILE A 62 49.81 22.18 -0.94
CA ILE A 62 49.16 22.98 0.09
C ILE A 62 50.05 23.03 1.33
N GLN A 63 50.68 21.92 1.72
CA GLN A 63 51.68 21.88 2.78
C GLN A 63 52.89 22.76 2.45
N GLN A 64 53.44 22.69 1.23
CA GLN A 64 54.49 23.61 0.79
C GLN A 64 54.06 25.08 0.83
N SER A 65 52.79 25.37 0.55
CA SER A 65 52.23 26.73 0.64
C SER A 65 52.03 27.16 2.09
N LEU A 66 51.65 26.24 2.99
CA LEU A 66 51.60 26.45 4.44
C LEU A 66 52.99 26.68 5.00
N ASP A 67 53.96 25.84 4.66
CA ASP A 67 55.36 25.96 5.09
C ASP A 67 55.95 27.30 4.62
N ARG A 68 55.59 27.79 3.42
CA ARG A 68 55.96 29.14 2.95
C ARG A 68 55.34 30.24 3.79
N ILE A 69 54.05 30.13 4.13
CA ILE A 69 53.38 31.13 4.99
C ILE A 69 53.93 31.09 6.42
N ASP A 70 54.21 29.89 6.94
CA ASP A 70 54.80 29.69 8.26
C ASP A 70 56.21 30.30 8.29
N HIS A 71 57.02 30.09 7.25
CA HIS A 71 58.31 30.74 7.10
C HIS A 71 58.19 32.26 6.94
N GLU A 72 57.17 32.76 6.23
CA GLU A 72 56.92 34.21 6.12
C GLU A 72 56.52 34.81 7.49
N LEU A 73 55.69 34.11 8.27
CA LEU A 73 55.35 34.49 9.64
C LEU A 73 56.57 34.48 10.57
N GLU A 74 57.44 33.48 10.48
CA GLU A 74 58.72 33.42 11.21
C GLU A 74 59.67 34.56 10.79
N SER A 75 59.77 34.85 9.49
CA SER A 75 60.62 35.93 8.95
C SER A 75 60.17 37.33 9.41
N LEU A 76 58.87 37.49 9.70
CA LEU A 76 58.30 38.69 10.33
C LEU A 76 58.58 38.76 11.84
N GLY A 77 59.35 37.81 12.37
CA GLY A 77 59.76 37.71 13.77
C GLY A 77 58.82 36.87 14.64
N GLY A 78 57.96 36.06 14.02
CA GLY A 78 57.08 35.12 14.70
C GLY A 78 56.03 35.79 15.61
N LEU A 79 55.34 34.96 16.39
CA LEU A 79 54.27 35.40 17.28
C LEU A 79 54.75 36.44 18.29
N GLU A 80 56.01 36.32 18.75
CA GLU A 80 56.66 37.27 19.63
C GLU A 80 56.81 38.67 19.01
N ALA A 81 57.13 38.79 17.73
CA ALA A 81 57.21 40.09 17.07
C ALA A 81 55.83 40.74 16.92
N TYR A 82 54.80 39.95 16.61
CA TYR A 82 53.42 40.42 16.61
C TYR A 82 52.98 40.89 18.01
N GLN A 83 53.23 40.10 19.06
CA GLN A 83 52.87 40.46 20.44
C GLN A 83 53.68 41.65 20.96
N ARG A 84 54.97 41.78 20.62
CA ARG A 84 55.78 42.98 20.91
C ARG A 84 55.25 44.22 20.18
N ALA A 85 54.87 44.07 18.91
CA ALA A 85 54.24 45.14 18.14
C ALA A 85 52.90 45.58 18.75
N SER A 86 52.10 44.62 19.24
CA SER A 86 50.81 44.86 19.90
C SER A 86 50.98 45.51 21.29
N LYS A 87 51.93 45.04 22.11
CA LYS A 87 52.32 45.67 23.40
C LYS A 87 52.82 47.11 23.21
N LEU A 88 53.63 47.38 22.17
CA LEU A 88 54.04 48.75 21.83
C LEU A 88 52.84 49.64 21.42
N GLY A 89 51.83 49.06 20.78
CA GLY A 89 50.59 49.73 20.41
C GLY A 89 49.74 50.17 21.61
N GLN A 90 49.83 49.47 22.74
CA GLN A 90 49.14 49.80 24.00
C GLN A 90 49.86 50.86 24.85
N SER A 91 51.07 51.29 24.45
CA SER A 91 51.84 52.29 25.20
C SER A 91 51.13 53.65 25.33
N ARG A 92 51.42 54.36 26.43
CA ARG A 92 50.84 55.69 26.76
C ARG A 92 51.04 56.73 25.65
N GLU A 93 52.09 56.60 24.85
CA GLU A 93 52.42 57.53 23.77
C GLU A 93 51.72 57.20 22.43
N ARG A 94 51.10 56.01 22.27
CA ARG A 94 50.72 55.48 20.94
C ARG A 94 49.31 54.89 20.78
N GLY A 95 48.46 54.88 21.81
CA GLY A 95 47.09 54.37 21.65
C GLY A 95 46.28 54.20 22.93
N GLY A 96 46.94 54.14 24.09
CA GLY A 96 46.28 54.02 25.39
C GLY A 96 45.73 52.63 25.69
N ASP A 97 45.76 52.28 26.96
CA ASP A 97 45.21 51.03 27.51
C ASP A 97 43.68 51.07 27.50
N THR A 98 43.05 50.09 26.84
CA THR A 98 41.59 49.99 26.72
C THR A 98 40.90 49.72 28.06
N SER A 99 41.64 49.18 29.04
CA SER A 99 41.16 48.94 30.40
C SER A 99 40.60 50.22 31.05
N LYS A 100 41.23 51.37 30.80
CA LYS A 100 40.85 52.66 31.40
C LYS A 100 39.45 53.12 30.99
N ILE A 101 39.03 52.80 29.77
CA ILE A 101 37.69 53.15 29.27
C ILE A 101 36.65 52.30 30.00
N LEU A 102 36.91 51.00 30.15
CA LEU A 102 36.04 50.11 30.90
C LEU A 102 35.95 50.54 32.38
N ILE A 103 37.08 50.77 33.06
CA ILE A 103 37.11 51.21 34.45
C ILE A 103 36.35 52.53 34.63
N LYS A 104 36.62 53.53 33.80
CA LYS A 104 35.89 54.80 33.83
C LYS A 104 34.39 54.60 33.68
N TRP A 105 33.96 53.73 32.77
CA TRP A 105 32.52 53.45 32.58
C TRP A 105 31.90 52.69 33.75
N LEU A 106 32.65 51.80 34.40
CA LEU A 106 32.19 51.07 35.60
C LEU A 106 32.07 51.99 36.82
N GLU A 107 33.04 52.89 37.03
CA GLU A 107 32.99 53.92 38.08
C GLU A 107 31.83 54.89 37.87
N GLU A 108 31.62 55.36 36.62
CA GLU A 108 30.45 56.19 36.26
C GLU A 108 29.11 55.46 36.50
N MET A 109 29.11 54.12 36.52
CA MET A 109 27.94 53.29 36.81
C MET A 109 27.82 52.91 38.31
N GLY A 110 28.76 53.33 39.15
CA GLY A 110 28.79 53.02 40.59
C GLY A 110 29.12 51.56 40.92
N MET A 111 29.69 50.81 39.96
CA MET A 111 30.01 49.38 40.12
C MET A 111 31.19 49.15 41.08
N ASP A 112 32.01 50.18 41.31
CA ASP A 112 33.10 50.20 42.29
C ASP A 112 32.62 50.04 43.74
N LYS A 113 31.33 50.28 43.99
CA LYS A 113 30.69 50.19 45.31
C LYS A 113 29.79 48.96 45.47
N SER A 114 29.63 48.14 44.43
CA SER A 114 28.69 47.02 44.37
C SER A 114 29.24 45.68 44.91
N GLY A 115 30.45 45.69 45.48
CA GLY A 115 31.16 44.48 45.92
C GLY A 115 32.24 44.05 44.92
N ARG A 116 32.91 42.93 45.19
CA ARG A 116 33.98 42.40 44.35
C ARG A 116 33.41 41.65 43.14
N LEU A 117 33.67 42.16 41.93
CA LEU A 117 33.14 41.65 40.67
C LEU A 117 34.12 40.68 40.00
N ARG A 118 33.65 39.53 39.53
CA ARG A 118 34.46 38.58 38.76
C ARG A 118 34.50 38.98 37.29
N MET A 119 35.71 39.11 36.75
CA MET A 119 35.92 39.51 35.36
C MET A 119 36.76 38.49 34.61
N LEU A 120 36.38 38.19 33.36
CA LEU A 120 37.21 37.44 32.41
C LEU A 120 37.79 38.40 31.37
N GLU A 121 39.10 38.45 31.25
CA GLU A 121 39.79 39.24 30.21
C GLU A 121 40.28 38.31 29.10
N LEU A 122 39.69 38.44 27.91
CA LEU A 122 40.05 37.67 26.72
C LEU A 122 41.19 38.37 25.98
N GLY A 123 42.27 37.64 25.69
CA GLY A 123 43.40 38.14 24.91
C GLY A 123 44.32 39.08 25.68
N ALA A 124 44.51 38.82 26.97
CA ALA A 124 45.33 39.66 27.84
C ALA A 124 46.80 39.64 27.41
N LEU A 125 47.44 40.81 27.29
CA LEU A 125 48.86 40.93 26.99
C LEU A 125 49.73 41.20 28.23
N THR A 126 49.12 41.75 29.27
CA THR A 126 49.74 42.16 30.54
C THR A 126 48.79 41.86 31.70
N PRO A 127 49.27 41.23 32.79
CA PRO A 127 48.39 40.82 33.89
C PRO A 127 47.88 42.01 34.72
N SER A 128 48.57 43.15 34.65
CA SER A 128 48.30 44.33 35.49
C SER A 128 47.32 45.34 34.88
N ASN A 129 46.65 45.02 33.76
CA ASN A 129 45.70 45.94 33.09
C ASN A 129 44.63 46.48 34.05
N TYR A 130 44.20 45.63 34.98
CA TYR A 130 43.19 45.95 36.00
C TYR A 130 43.75 45.90 37.42
N GLY A 131 45.08 45.84 37.58
CA GLY A 131 45.73 45.68 38.89
C GLY A 131 45.45 46.85 39.85
N GLY A 132 45.23 48.05 39.32
CA GLY A 132 44.82 49.22 40.12
C GLY A 132 43.41 49.16 40.71
N CYS A 133 42.59 48.19 40.28
CA CYS A 133 41.21 47.99 40.70
C CYS A 133 41.00 46.66 41.44
N SER A 134 42.08 45.99 41.87
CA SER A 134 42.04 44.67 42.52
C SER A 134 41.22 44.62 43.80
N ALA A 135 40.95 45.77 44.43
CA ALA A 135 40.06 45.87 45.58
C ALA A 135 38.59 45.51 45.26
N TRP A 136 38.15 45.69 44.01
CA TRP A 136 36.75 45.49 43.59
C TRP A 136 36.59 44.71 42.28
N ILE A 137 37.67 44.38 41.57
CA ILE A 137 37.66 43.51 40.39
C ILE A 137 38.58 42.31 40.62
N ASP A 138 38.00 41.12 40.55
CA ASP A 138 38.70 39.85 40.49
C ASP A 138 38.91 39.44 39.02
N ASN A 139 40.04 39.86 38.44
CA ASN A 139 40.33 39.63 37.02
C ASN A 139 40.95 38.24 36.78
N SER A 140 40.39 37.50 35.82
CA SER A 140 40.93 36.25 35.27
C SER A 140 41.43 36.49 33.84
N PRO A 141 42.71 36.86 33.64
CA PRO A 141 43.26 37.10 32.31
C PRO A 141 43.59 35.77 31.60
N ILE A 142 43.11 35.62 30.36
CA ILE A 142 43.43 34.49 29.50
C ILE A 142 43.97 34.93 28.14
N ASP A 143 44.83 34.12 27.54
CA ASP A 143 45.29 34.26 26.15
C ASP A 143 45.49 32.89 25.50
N LEU A 144 45.42 32.81 24.16
CA LEU A 144 45.63 31.54 23.45
C LEU A 144 47.11 31.10 23.47
N HIS A 145 48.05 32.06 23.57
CA HIS A 145 49.50 31.83 23.53
C HIS A 145 50.21 32.82 24.46
N SER A 146 50.09 32.56 25.76
CA SER A 146 50.49 33.50 26.80
C SER A 146 52.01 33.70 26.82
N GLN A 147 52.45 34.95 27.03
CA GLN A 147 53.87 35.30 27.19
C GLN A 147 54.18 35.72 28.64
N HIS A 148 53.25 35.50 29.57
CA HIS A 148 53.38 35.92 30.95
C HIS A 148 52.85 34.83 31.88
N PRO A 149 53.57 34.43 32.95
CA PRO A 149 53.15 33.37 33.85
C PRO A 149 51.79 33.65 34.53
N ASP A 150 51.52 34.92 34.83
CA ASP A 150 50.25 35.36 35.46
C ASP A 150 49.05 35.48 34.50
N ILE A 151 49.20 35.12 33.22
CA ILE A 151 48.11 35.07 32.24
C ILE A 151 47.90 33.61 31.86
N LEU A 152 46.69 33.09 32.08
CA LEU A 152 46.37 31.70 31.82
C LEU A 152 46.34 31.44 30.31
N GLU A 153 47.19 30.52 29.83
CA GLU A 153 47.11 30.03 28.45
C GLU A 153 45.91 29.09 28.29
N GLN A 154 44.88 29.53 27.56
CA GLN A 154 43.63 28.77 27.37
C GLN A 154 42.92 29.15 26.05
N ASP A 155 42.43 28.15 25.32
CA ASP A 155 41.48 28.36 24.22
C ASP A 155 40.06 28.63 24.75
N PHE A 156 39.56 29.85 24.53
CA PHE A 156 38.21 30.25 24.94
C PHE A 156 37.11 29.36 24.35
N PHE A 157 37.27 28.81 23.13
CA PHE A 157 36.25 27.94 22.53
C PHE A 157 36.14 26.55 23.18
N GLN A 158 37.12 26.18 24.00
CA GLN A 158 37.20 24.92 24.74
C GLN A 158 36.88 25.11 26.23
N ARG A 159 36.68 26.35 26.69
CA ARG A 159 36.33 26.63 28.09
C ARG A 159 34.95 26.04 28.41
N PRO A 160 34.81 25.21 29.46
CA PRO A 160 33.52 24.66 29.87
C PRO A 160 32.56 25.78 30.28
N LEU A 161 31.27 25.57 30.03
CA LEU A 161 30.23 26.48 30.50
C LEU A 161 30.10 26.37 32.03
N PRO A 162 29.81 27.48 32.73
CA PRO A 162 29.66 27.47 34.19
C PRO A 162 28.46 26.58 34.57
N SER A 163 28.68 25.63 35.46
CA SER A 163 27.63 24.74 35.97
C SER A 163 26.82 25.37 37.09
N THR A 164 27.43 26.34 37.79
CA THR A 164 26.84 27.13 38.87
C THR A 164 27.02 28.62 38.61
N GLU A 165 26.19 29.46 39.24
CA GLU A 165 26.29 30.91 39.11
C GLU A 165 27.61 31.47 39.68
N ASP A 166 28.20 30.78 40.65
CA ASP A 166 29.49 31.13 41.24
C ASP A 166 30.66 30.96 40.26
N GLU A 167 30.54 30.07 39.27
CA GLU A 167 31.53 29.86 38.23
C GLU A 167 31.46 30.92 37.11
N ALA A 168 30.30 31.55 36.92
CA ALA A 168 30.04 32.56 35.89
C ALA A 168 30.63 33.94 36.25
N PHE A 169 30.81 34.78 35.22
CA PHE A 169 31.44 36.10 35.36
C PHE A 169 30.42 37.23 35.42
N ASP A 170 30.73 38.28 36.17
CA ASP A 170 29.97 39.52 36.17
C ASP A 170 30.33 40.37 34.93
N ILE A 171 31.59 40.33 34.50
CA ILE A 171 32.10 41.12 33.38
C ILE A 171 32.97 40.26 32.46
N ILE A 172 32.80 40.39 31.14
CA ILE A 172 33.74 39.85 30.15
C ILE A 172 34.31 40.99 29.32
N SER A 173 35.64 41.14 29.34
CA SER A 173 36.39 42.08 28.50
C SER A 173 36.92 41.37 27.27
N CYS A 174 36.35 41.68 26.10
CA CYS A 174 36.73 41.14 24.79
C CYS A 174 37.31 42.28 23.94
N SER A 175 38.59 42.60 24.17
CA SER A 175 39.25 43.72 23.50
C SER A 175 40.04 43.28 22.28
N LEU A 176 39.57 43.63 21.08
CA LEU A 176 40.21 43.30 19.79
C LEU A 176 40.40 41.79 19.53
N VAL A 177 39.73 40.89 20.25
CA VAL A 177 39.85 39.44 20.08
C VAL A 177 38.92 38.91 18.99
N LEU A 178 37.67 39.37 18.97
CA LEU A 178 36.64 38.87 18.06
C LEU A 178 37.02 39.06 16.56
N ASN A 179 37.84 40.07 16.23
CA ASN A 179 38.34 40.29 14.87
C ASN A 179 39.47 39.33 14.44
N PHE A 180 40.08 38.56 15.34
CA PHE A 180 41.05 37.52 15.00
C PHE A 180 40.39 36.18 14.66
N VAL A 181 39.14 35.96 15.06
CA VAL A 181 38.40 34.77 14.66
C VAL A 181 38.18 34.81 13.15
N SER A 182 38.72 33.82 12.43
CA SER A 182 38.89 33.88 10.98
C SER A 182 37.56 33.82 10.21
N ASP A 183 36.61 33.01 10.68
CA ASP A 183 35.34 32.79 10.00
C ASP A 183 34.12 33.46 10.71
N PRO A 184 33.04 33.79 9.97
CA PRO A 184 31.85 34.43 10.52
C PRO A 184 31.06 33.61 11.54
N GLN A 185 31.09 32.27 11.42
CA GLN A 185 30.34 31.38 12.30
C GLN A 185 31.06 31.27 13.64
N GLY A 186 32.39 31.15 13.63
CA GLY A 186 33.23 31.24 14.82
C GLY A 186 33.00 32.53 15.60
N ARG A 187 32.88 33.68 14.92
CA ARG A 187 32.54 34.96 15.58
C ARG A 187 31.18 34.94 16.26
N GLY A 188 30.15 34.38 15.60
CA GLY A 188 28.82 34.24 16.20
C GLY A 188 28.80 33.26 17.37
N ARG A 189 29.52 32.14 17.25
CA ARG A 189 29.70 31.16 18.33
C ARG A 189 30.41 31.78 19.55
N MET A 190 31.46 32.56 19.32
CA MET A 190 32.18 33.26 20.40
C MET A 190 31.26 34.18 21.19
N LEU A 191 30.41 34.97 20.51
CA LEU A 191 29.45 35.85 21.18
C LEU A 191 28.42 35.10 22.03
N ARG A 192 27.94 33.93 21.57
CA ARG A 192 27.04 33.09 22.37
C ARG A 192 27.73 32.43 23.56
N LEU A 193 28.97 32.00 23.40
CA LEU A 193 29.77 31.48 24.51
C LEU A 193 30.03 32.58 25.55
N ILE A 194 30.34 33.80 25.11
CA ILE A 194 30.46 34.97 26.01
C ILE A 194 29.14 35.20 26.77
N HIS A 195 28.00 35.15 26.10
CA HIS A 195 26.69 35.28 26.73
C HIS A 195 26.43 34.19 27.80
N ALA A 196 26.79 32.94 27.51
CA ALA A 196 26.61 31.81 28.42
C ALA A 196 27.63 31.76 29.58
N GLN A 197 28.77 32.45 29.46
CA GLN A 197 29.79 32.57 30.51
C GLN A 197 29.50 33.72 31.50
N LEU A 198 28.61 34.65 31.14
CA LEU A 198 28.13 35.70 32.02
C LEU A 198 27.02 35.20 32.94
N LYS A 199 26.89 35.79 34.13
CA LYS A 199 25.73 35.53 34.99
C LYS A 199 24.45 35.98 34.29
N PRO A 200 23.34 35.22 34.41
CA PRO A 200 22.09 35.52 33.71
C PRO A 200 21.28 36.64 34.39
N ARG A 201 21.94 37.78 34.64
CA ARG A 201 21.41 38.93 35.38
C ARG A 201 21.63 40.22 34.59
N SER A 202 20.76 41.21 34.80
CA SER A 202 20.82 42.49 34.09
C SER A 202 21.96 43.42 34.52
N ASP A 203 22.74 43.05 35.54
CA ASP A 203 23.95 43.74 35.98
C ASP A 203 25.22 43.24 35.26
N SER A 204 25.15 42.11 34.57
CA SER A 204 26.29 41.47 33.90
C SER A 204 26.62 42.16 32.57
N LEU A 205 27.92 42.36 32.30
CA LEU A 205 28.40 43.23 31.23
C LEU A 205 29.40 42.57 30.29
N LEU A 206 29.29 42.88 29.00
CA LEU A 206 30.30 42.60 27.98
C LEU A 206 30.92 43.90 27.49
N PHE A 207 32.22 44.05 27.67
CA PHE A 207 33.01 45.11 27.05
C PHE A 207 33.62 44.60 25.75
N LEU A 208 33.15 45.10 24.61
CA LEU A 208 33.59 44.67 23.28
C LEU A 208 34.33 45.81 22.58
N VAL A 209 35.55 45.54 22.13
CA VAL A 209 36.36 46.49 21.35
C VAL A 209 36.64 45.90 19.98
N LEU A 210 36.34 46.65 18.93
CA LEU A 210 36.58 46.23 17.54
C LEU A 210 37.27 47.35 16.76
N PRO A 211 38.14 47.02 15.78
CA PRO A 211 38.57 47.99 14.79
C PRO A 211 37.35 48.59 14.09
N LEU A 212 37.25 49.91 14.05
CA LEU A 212 36.08 50.59 13.49
C LEU A 212 35.78 50.15 12.04
N PRO A 213 36.77 49.86 11.16
CA PRO A 213 36.50 49.33 9.83
C PRO A 213 35.71 48.01 9.80
N CYS A 214 35.73 47.19 10.85
CA CYS A 214 34.94 45.95 10.92
C CYS A 214 33.43 46.21 10.84
N LEU A 215 32.97 47.37 11.33
CA LEU A 215 31.55 47.75 11.33
C LEU A 215 31.26 48.94 10.40
N ALA A 216 32.15 49.94 10.31
CA ALA A 216 31.94 51.13 9.48
C ALA A 216 32.27 50.91 7.99
N ASN A 217 33.15 49.94 7.67
CA ASN A 217 33.61 49.67 6.30
C ASN A 217 33.42 48.20 5.87
N SER A 218 32.44 47.49 6.43
CA SER A 218 32.11 46.12 6.03
C SER A 218 30.95 46.06 5.02
N ARG A 219 30.98 45.06 4.14
CA ARG A 219 29.90 44.72 3.21
C ARG A 219 28.70 44.05 3.88
N TYR A 220 28.93 43.33 4.98
CA TYR A 220 27.95 42.40 5.55
C TYR A 220 27.38 42.83 6.91
N ILE A 221 27.93 43.88 7.52
CA ILE A 221 27.48 44.38 8.82
C ILE A 221 27.80 45.87 8.95
N SER A 222 26.83 46.64 9.41
CA SER A 222 26.97 48.03 9.84
C SER A 222 26.86 48.17 11.37
N ILE A 223 27.13 49.36 11.93
CA ILE A 223 26.99 49.60 13.37
C ILE A 223 25.54 49.32 13.84
N SER A 224 24.53 49.81 13.11
CA SER A 224 23.11 49.57 13.43
C SER A 224 22.74 48.09 13.31
N SER A 225 23.19 47.41 12.26
CA SER A 225 23.03 45.97 12.08
C SER A 225 23.73 45.16 13.19
N CYS A 226 24.87 45.63 13.70
CA CYS A 226 25.57 45.00 14.82
C CYS A 226 24.76 45.09 16.12
N VAL A 227 24.14 46.25 16.41
CA VAL A 227 23.23 46.39 17.56
C VAL A 227 22.05 45.43 17.45
N ALA A 228 21.46 45.29 16.26
CA ALA A 228 20.38 44.33 16.03
C ALA A 228 20.83 42.87 16.21
N LEU A 229 22.02 42.51 15.72
CA LEU A 229 22.59 41.18 15.92
C LEU A 229 22.86 40.90 17.41
N MET A 230 23.41 41.86 18.15
CA MET A 230 23.69 41.71 19.58
C MET A 230 22.41 41.52 20.40
N ARG A 231 21.29 42.17 20.02
CA ARG A 231 19.97 41.88 20.62
C ARG A 231 19.53 40.43 20.41
N CYS A 232 19.73 39.87 19.21
CA CYS A 232 19.45 38.45 18.94
C CYS A 232 20.37 37.50 19.73
N VAL A 233 21.61 37.91 20.03
CA VAL A 233 22.52 37.11 20.86
C VAL A 233 22.11 37.15 22.35
N GLY A 234 21.44 38.21 22.80
CA GLY A 234 21.04 38.41 24.20
C GLY A 234 21.79 39.56 24.88
N PHE A 235 22.06 40.65 24.15
CA PHE A 235 22.75 41.83 24.67
C PHE A 235 22.03 43.13 24.30
N HIS A 236 21.96 44.06 25.25
CA HIS A 236 21.51 45.45 25.02
C HIS A 236 22.67 46.42 25.12
N LEU A 237 22.70 47.42 24.23
CA LEU A 237 23.76 48.43 24.24
C LEU A 237 23.56 49.40 25.42
N VAL A 238 24.62 49.61 26.22
CA VAL A 238 24.62 50.53 27.38
C VAL A 238 25.38 51.81 27.05
N LYS A 239 26.62 51.68 26.56
CA LYS A 239 27.50 52.79 26.18
C LYS A 239 28.24 52.44 24.90
N GLU A 240 28.49 53.45 24.09
CA GLU A 240 29.41 53.34 22.96
C GLU A 240 30.29 54.58 22.86
N GLN A 241 31.50 54.40 22.33
CA GLN A 241 32.42 55.50 22.05
C GLN A 241 33.24 55.18 20.80
N TRP A 242 33.06 55.99 19.76
CA TRP A 242 33.84 55.95 18.53
C TRP A 242 33.81 57.33 17.85
N LYS A 243 34.70 57.56 16.88
CA LYS A 243 34.78 58.80 16.09
C LYS A 243 34.76 58.46 14.62
N ASP A 244 34.13 59.29 13.80
CA ASP A 244 34.18 59.13 12.35
C ASP A 244 35.63 59.24 11.84
N GLY A 245 36.03 58.34 10.94
CA GLY A 245 37.43 58.13 10.54
C GLY A 245 38.36 57.56 11.63
N GLY A 246 37.82 57.17 12.79
CA GLY A 246 38.57 56.57 13.89
C GLY A 246 39.09 55.16 13.59
N LYS A 247 40.08 54.70 14.37
CA LYS A 247 40.69 53.37 14.19
C LYS A 247 39.94 52.25 14.92
N VAL A 248 39.39 52.54 16.09
CA VAL A 248 38.80 51.57 17.04
C VAL A 248 37.52 52.13 17.61
N GLY A 249 36.53 51.28 17.88
CA GLY A 249 35.32 51.62 18.64
C GLY A 249 35.20 50.76 19.91
N TYR A 250 34.53 51.33 20.91
CA TYR A 250 34.30 50.72 22.22
C TYR A 250 32.79 50.59 22.45
N TRP A 251 32.33 49.41 22.85
CA TRP A 251 30.93 49.15 23.16
C TRP A 251 30.81 48.41 24.49
N LEU A 252 29.92 48.89 25.36
CA LEU A 252 29.53 48.23 26.59
C LEU A 252 28.10 47.68 26.42
N TRP A 253 27.96 46.38 26.59
CA TRP A 253 26.71 45.66 26.44
C TRP A 253 26.28 45.08 27.78
N ARG A 254 24.97 45.06 28.01
CA ARG A 254 24.33 44.46 29.18
C ARG A 254 23.67 43.16 28.79
N TRP A 255 23.82 42.15 29.63
CA TRP A 255 23.19 40.86 29.44
C TRP A 255 21.66 40.99 29.41
N HIS A 256 21.04 40.25 28.51
CA HIS A 256 19.59 40.14 28.34
C HIS A 256 19.21 38.74 27.86
N GLN A 257 17.94 38.38 27.97
CA GLN A 257 17.48 37.15 27.34
C GLN A 257 17.61 37.24 25.80
N PRO A 258 18.09 36.19 25.11
CA PRO A 258 18.15 36.16 23.66
C PRO A 258 16.77 36.34 23.03
N GLY A 259 16.64 37.26 22.07
CA GLY A 259 15.40 37.46 21.32
C GLY A 259 15.27 36.51 20.13
N GLU A 260 14.12 35.84 19.97
CA GLU A 260 13.84 34.94 18.84
C GLU A 260 13.51 35.69 17.53
N GLU A 261 13.03 36.93 17.63
CA GLU A 261 12.66 37.73 16.47
C GLU A 261 13.90 38.14 15.64
N GLY A 262 13.86 37.84 14.33
CA GLY A 262 14.86 38.31 13.37
C GLY A 262 16.16 37.49 13.28
N VAL A 263 16.30 36.37 14.00
CA VAL A 263 17.49 35.49 13.97
C VAL A 263 17.77 34.95 12.56
N GLU A 264 16.73 34.71 11.75
CA GLU A 264 16.82 34.21 10.38
C GLU A 264 17.74 35.05 9.47
N ARG A 265 17.76 36.39 9.67
CA ARG A 265 18.64 37.30 8.91
C ARG A 265 20.12 36.96 9.10
N TRP A 266 20.49 36.49 10.29
CA TRP A 266 21.87 36.27 10.69
C TRP A 266 22.35 34.84 10.42
N ARG A 267 21.51 33.94 9.89
CA ARG A 267 21.89 32.56 9.53
C ARG A 267 22.87 32.46 8.36
N ARG A 268 22.89 33.49 7.51
CA ARG A 268 23.72 33.56 6.31
C ARG A 268 24.28 34.97 6.15
N LYS A 269 25.34 35.11 5.34
CA LYS A 269 25.85 36.43 4.96
C LYS A 269 24.81 37.14 4.09
N VAL A 270 24.24 38.22 4.61
CA VAL A 270 23.38 39.13 3.86
C VAL A 270 24.19 40.41 3.61
N ILE A 271 24.15 40.92 2.38
CA ILE A 271 24.82 42.18 2.03
C ILE A 271 24.03 43.32 2.68
N ASP A 272 24.68 44.10 3.53
CA ASP A 272 24.09 45.25 4.24
C ASP A 272 24.42 46.56 3.51
N GLN A 273 25.64 46.67 3.01
CA GLN A 273 26.12 47.79 2.20
C GLN A 273 27.02 47.25 1.09
N ASP A 274 26.83 47.65 -0.16
CA ASP A 274 27.67 47.18 -1.26
C ASP A 274 28.68 48.25 -1.72
N GLY A 275 29.85 47.81 -2.17
CA GLY A 275 30.89 48.72 -2.67
C GLY A 275 32.26 48.06 -2.87
N PRO A 276 33.07 48.58 -3.81
CA PRO A 276 34.38 48.00 -4.17
C PRO A 276 35.46 48.20 -3.10
N LYS A 277 35.31 49.18 -2.20
CA LYS A 277 36.28 49.48 -1.11
C LYS A 277 35.87 48.89 0.26
N LYS A 278 34.77 48.12 0.32
CA LYS A 278 34.24 47.51 1.56
C LYS A 278 34.97 46.20 1.87
N ASN A 279 35.27 45.94 3.15
CA ASN A 279 35.84 44.68 3.61
C ASN A 279 34.76 43.60 3.81
N ASN A 280 35.19 42.35 4.06
CA ASN A 280 34.31 41.19 4.18
C ASN A 280 34.07 40.72 5.63
N PHE A 281 34.19 41.60 6.63
CA PHE A 281 33.92 41.26 8.02
C PHE A 281 32.43 40.90 8.21
N ALA A 282 32.11 39.79 8.84
CA ALA A 282 30.71 39.33 8.99
C ALA A 282 30.55 38.46 10.22
N ILE A 283 29.38 38.46 10.84
CA ILE A 283 29.02 37.58 11.97
C ILE A 283 27.74 36.85 11.59
N THR A 284 27.67 35.54 11.84
CA THR A 284 26.49 34.71 11.54
C THR A 284 26.10 33.81 12.71
N LEU A 285 24.80 33.66 12.95
CA LEU A 285 24.19 32.88 14.03
C LEU A 285 23.52 31.62 13.43
N ARG A 286 24.00 30.41 13.75
CA ARG A 286 23.39 29.12 13.31
C ARG A 286 22.64 28.48 14.48
N ASP A 287 21.60 27.69 14.29
CA ASP A 287 20.99 26.97 15.43
C ASP A 287 22.03 26.06 16.09
N HIS A 288 21.94 25.96 17.42
CA HIS A 288 22.58 24.87 18.14
C HIS A 288 22.11 23.57 17.48
N VAL A 289 23.01 22.88 16.78
CA VAL A 289 22.83 21.45 16.56
C VAL A 289 23.10 20.89 17.95
N ASP A 290 22.04 20.48 18.66
CA ASP A 290 22.23 19.66 19.85
C ASP A 290 23.14 18.50 19.44
N PRO A 291 24.30 18.30 20.09
CA PRO A 291 25.13 17.13 19.83
C PRO A 291 24.33 15.82 19.96
N ASN A 292 23.24 15.85 20.74
CA ASN A 292 22.30 14.75 20.95
C ASN A 292 21.32 14.49 19.79
N THR A 293 21.18 15.35 18.78
CA THR A 293 20.37 15.01 17.58
C THR A 293 21.15 14.25 16.51
N SER A 294 22.43 13.95 16.74
CA SER A 294 23.20 12.99 15.94
C SER A 294 23.14 11.54 16.45
N GLN A 295 22.36 11.28 17.52
CA GLN A 295 22.11 9.95 18.08
C GLN A 295 20.61 9.62 18.23
N SER A 296 19.76 10.03 17.29
CA SER A 296 18.37 9.58 17.21
C SER A 296 18.12 8.79 15.92
N SER A 297 18.71 7.61 15.82
CA SER A 297 18.31 6.57 14.85
C SER A 297 17.57 5.40 15.51
N THR A 298 17.29 5.50 16.81
CA THR A 298 16.81 4.39 17.65
C THR A 298 15.62 4.71 18.56
N VAL A 299 14.92 5.84 18.39
CA VAL A 299 13.64 6.03 19.09
C VAL A 299 12.56 5.26 18.34
N LEU A 300 12.13 4.14 18.92
CA LEU A 300 10.92 3.41 18.56
C LEU A 300 9.76 4.43 18.41
N GLN A 301 9.20 4.56 17.21
CA GLN A 301 8.15 5.54 16.90
C GLN A 301 6.81 5.06 17.49
N PRO A 302 6.31 5.67 18.57
CA PRO A 302 5.23 5.08 19.37
C PRO A 302 3.92 4.92 18.61
N PHE A 303 3.51 5.89 17.77
CA PHE A 303 2.29 5.73 16.98
C PHE A 303 2.44 4.67 15.90
N THR A 304 3.60 4.63 15.24
CA THR A 304 3.91 3.60 14.23
C THR A 304 3.82 2.18 14.82
N LEU A 305 4.36 1.97 16.03
CA LEU A 305 4.26 0.67 16.71
C LEU A 305 2.84 0.35 17.17
N LEU A 306 2.11 1.35 17.70
CA LEU A 306 0.74 1.18 18.13
C LEU A 306 -0.14 0.71 16.97
N PHE A 307 -0.11 1.43 15.83
CA PHE A 307 -0.88 1.06 14.65
C PHE A 307 -0.41 -0.27 14.04
N GLY A 308 0.89 -0.56 14.05
CA GLY A 308 1.42 -1.86 13.64
C GLY A 308 0.88 -3.01 14.51
N PHE A 309 0.88 -2.85 15.83
CA PHE A 309 0.31 -3.83 16.77
C PHE A 309 -1.20 -4.00 16.57
N LEU A 310 -1.94 -2.90 16.43
CA LEU A 310 -3.38 -2.93 16.18
C LEU A 310 -3.71 -3.66 14.86
N ALA A 311 -2.91 -3.46 13.80
CA ALA A 311 -3.08 -4.20 12.56
C ALA A 311 -2.80 -5.70 12.71
N LEU A 312 -1.78 -6.10 13.47
CA LEU A 312 -1.53 -7.53 13.76
C LEU A 312 -2.67 -8.14 14.57
N ALA A 313 -3.13 -7.45 15.62
CA ALA A 313 -4.23 -7.90 16.46
C ALA A 313 -5.53 -8.04 15.66
N LEU A 314 -5.87 -7.04 14.85
CA LEU A 314 -7.05 -7.08 13.99
C LEU A 314 -6.96 -8.18 12.94
N SER A 315 -5.80 -8.34 12.29
CA SER A 315 -5.57 -9.43 11.33
C SER A 315 -5.74 -10.81 11.97
N TRP A 316 -5.23 -10.98 13.20
CA TRP A 316 -5.39 -12.22 13.96
C TRP A 316 -6.85 -12.47 14.36
N ILE A 317 -7.56 -11.45 14.84
CA ILE A 317 -9.00 -11.55 15.16
C ILE A 317 -9.79 -11.93 13.90
N THR A 318 -9.58 -11.23 12.80
CA THR A 318 -10.25 -11.51 11.52
C THR A 318 -9.94 -12.92 11.03
N TYR A 319 -8.69 -13.38 11.12
CA TYR A 319 -8.31 -14.76 10.77
C TYR A 319 -9.01 -15.79 11.66
N ARG A 320 -9.11 -15.54 12.97
CA ARG A 320 -9.83 -16.42 13.92
C ARG A 320 -11.31 -16.49 13.58
N CYS A 321 -11.95 -15.35 13.35
CA CYS A 321 -13.35 -15.27 12.94
C CYS A 321 -13.58 -16.00 11.61
N TYR A 322 -12.70 -15.82 10.63
CA TYR A 322 -12.77 -16.52 9.33
C TYR A 322 -12.64 -18.04 9.46
N ARG A 323 -11.66 -18.52 10.24
CA ARG A 323 -11.48 -19.96 10.50
C ARG A 323 -12.68 -20.59 11.20
N GLU A 324 -13.30 -19.85 12.11
CA GLU A 324 -14.50 -20.28 12.82
C GLU A 324 -15.73 -20.28 11.90
N ASP A 325 -15.91 -19.24 11.08
CA ASP A 325 -17.00 -19.14 10.13
C ASP A 325 -16.94 -20.26 9.07
N ILE A 326 -15.77 -20.58 8.50
CA ILE A 326 -15.65 -21.71 7.56
C ILE A 326 -16.05 -23.02 8.22
N ARG A 327 -15.64 -23.25 9.47
CA ARG A 327 -15.93 -24.50 10.17
C ARG A 327 -17.43 -24.70 10.41
N LEU A 328 -18.15 -23.63 10.76
CA LEU A 328 -19.56 -23.71 11.15
C LEU A 328 -20.52 -23.43 10.00
N SER A 329 -20.18 -22.50 9.12
CA SER A 329 -21.01 -22.07 7.99
C SER A 329 -20.66 -22.83 6.71
N GLY A 330 -19.44 -23.36 6.56
CA GLY A 330 -18.95 -24.00 5.33
C GLY A 330 -19.08 -25.51 5.29
N ALA A 331 -20.07 -26.13 5.94
CA ALA A 331 -20.20 -27.60 6.00
C ALA A 331 -19.97 -28.29 4.63
N TRP A 332 -18.87 -29.04 4.53
CA TRP A 332 -18.44 -29.75 3.34
C TRP A 332 -19.04 -31.15 3.33
N GLY A 333 -19.98 -31.36 2.42
CA GLY A 333 -20.68 -32.63 2.21
C GLY A 333 -20.15 -33.42 1.02
N CYS A 334 -19.06 -32.99 0.37
CA CYS A 334 -18.70 -33.52 -0.94
C CYS A 334 -18.11 -34.94 -0.89
N GLU A 335 -18.70 -35.88 -1.62
CA GLU A 335 -18.18 -37.24 -1.77
C GLU A 335 -17.21 -37.35 -2.96
N MET A 336 -16.13 -38.12 -2.76
CA MET A 336 -15.13 -38.39 -3.79
C MET A 336 -15.70 -39.21 -4.94
N SER A 337 -15.22 -38.93 -6.16
CA SER A 337 -15.60 -39.68 -7.36
C SER A 337 -14.44 -40.46 -7.97
N TRP A 338 -14.76 -41.59 -8.62
CA TRP A 338 -13.80 -42.48 -9.27
C TRP A 338 -14.15 -42.70 -10.74
N MET A 339 -13.14 -42.69 -11.60
CA MET A 339 -13.27 -42.76 -13.06
C MET A 339 -12.06 -43.45 -13.71
N MET A 340 -12.21 -43.87 -14.96
CA MET A 340 -11.12 -44.44 -15.77
C MET A 340 -10.97 -43.64 -17.08
N PRO A 341 -10.31 -42.47 -17.01
CA PRO A 341 -10.29 -41.52 -18.12
C PRO A 341 -9.28 -41.93 -19.20
N SER A 342 -9.64 -41.71 -20.47
CA SER A 342 -8.75 -41.76 -21.62
C SER A 342 -8.90 -40.48 -22.43
N TYR A 343 -7.78 -39.90 -22.90
CA TYR A 343 -7.77 -38.68 -23.69
C TYR A 343 -7.10 -38.94 -25.03
N THR A 344 -7.84 -38.73 -26.12
CA THR A 344 -7.34 -38.87 -27.49
C THR A 344 -7.15 -37.48 -28.09
N PRO A 345 -5.95 -37.10 -28.55
CA PRO A 345 -5.75 -35.81 -29.19
C PRO A 345 -6.55 -35.74 -30.50
N VAL A 346 -7.25 -34.63 -30.74
CA VAL A 346 -7.96 -34.39 -32.00
C VAL A 346 -6.95 -33.92 -33.04
N GLU A 347 -6.80 -34.65 -34.14
CA GLU A 347 -5.89 -34.26 -35.22
C GLU A 347 -6.36 -32.95 -35.87
N TRP A 348 -5.45 -31.97 -35.95
CA TRP A 348 -5.75 -30.64 -36.48
C TRP A 348 -4.53 -30.08 -37.20
N LEU A 349 -4.48 -30.27 -38.53
CA LEU A 349 -3.38 -29.82 -39.38
C LEU A 349 -3.28 -28.29 -39.41
N ASP A 350 -4.38 -27.60 -39.70
CA ASP A 350 -4.46 -26.12 -39.79
C ASP A 350 -4.83 -25.47 -38.44
N LYS A 351 -4.13 -25.86 -37.39
CA LYS A 351 -4.43 -25.41 -36.02
C LYS A 351 -4.06 -23.94 -35.82
N PRO A 352 -4.98 -23.08 -35.33
CA PRO A 352 -4.78 -21.63 -35.25
C PRO A 352 -3.72 -21.24 -34.21
N SER A 353 -3.59 -22.01 -33.14
CA SER A 353 -2.59 -21.81 -32.10
C SER A 353 -1.84 -23.10 -31.82
N ARG A 354 -0.51 -23.06 -31.86
CA ARG A 354 0.33 -24.18 -31.45
C ARG A 354 0.39 -24.36 -29.93
N ARG A 355 -0.04 -23.35 -29.16
CA ARG A 355 0.03 -23.32 -27.68
C ARG A 355 -1.02 -24.19 -27.00
N TYR A 356 -2.25 -24.17 -27.52
CA TYR A 356 -3.41 -24.84 -26.92
C TYR A 356 -3.75 -26.08 -27.70
N SER A 357 -4.40 -27.09 -27.12
CA SER A 357 -4.78 -28.32 -27.83
C SER A 357 -6.23 -28.71 -27.57
N LEU A 358 -6.73 -29.68 -28.33
CA LEU A 358 -8.09 -30.20 -28.18
C LEU A 358 -8.01 -31.73 -28.04
N TYR A 359 -8.68 -32.26 -27.02
CA TYR A 359 -8.72 -33.69 -26.75
C TYR A 359 -10.17 -34.19 -26.71
N LEU A 360 -10.39 -35.42 -27.15
CA LEU A 360 -11.62 -36.17 -26.94
C LEU A 360 -11.46 -37.06 -25.71
N TYR A 361 -12.38 -36.92 -24.75
CA TYR A 361 -12.47 -37.80 -23.58
C TYR A 361 -13.21 -39.09 -23.93
N ARG A 362 -12.71 -40.23 -23.43
CA ARG A 362 -13.41 -41.53 -23.42
C ARG A 362 -13.32 -42.18 -22.05
N GLU A 363 -14.43 -42.69 -21.53
CA GLU A 363 -14.43 -43.52 -20.31
C GLU A 363 -14.08 -44.97 -20.69
N GLN A 364 -12.95 -45.46 -20.18
CA GLN A 364 -12.51 -46.82 -20.44
C GLN A 364 -13.50 -47.84 -19.88
N GLY A 365 -13.81 -48.86 -20.68
CA GLY A 365 -14.79 -49.90 -20.32
C GLY A 365 -16.26 -49.49 -20.51
N TRP A 366 -16.52 -48.28 -20.99
CA TRP A 366 -17.87 -47.77 -21.29
C TRP A 366 -17.97 -47.31 -22.74
N ASP A 367 -17.00 -46.51 -23.18
CA ASP A 367 -16.98 -45.89 -24.50
C ASP A 367 -16.17 -46.72 -25.51
N PHE A 368 -16.75 -47.84 -25.99
CA PHE A 368 -16.06 -48.80 -26.87
C PHE A 368 -15.86 -48.35 -28.33
N GLU A 369 -16.69 -47.42 -28.81
CA GLU A 369 -16.59 -46.91 -30.18
C GLU A 369 -15.42 -45.93 -30.32
N ASN A 370 -14.74 -45.88 -31.45
CA ASN A 370 -13.68 -44.89 -31.69
C ASN A 370 -14.19 -43.61 -32.37
N THR A 371 -15.39 -43.66 -32.95
CA THR A 371 -16.02 -42.53 -33.66
C THR A 371 -17.04 -41.82 -32.78
N VAL A 372 -17.17 -40.50 -32.96
CA VAL A 372 -18.18 -39.68 -32.29
C VAL A 372 -19.54 -39.80 -32.99
N ASN A 373 -20.62 -39.88 -32.22
CA ASN A 373 -22.00 -40.03 -32.71
C ASN A 373 -23.07 -39.43 -31.77
N GLY A 374 -22.64 -38.79 -30.69
CA GLY A 374 -23.48 -38.14 -29.70
C GLY A 374 -23.63 -36.63 -29.90
N HIS A 375 -24.13 -35.96 -28.86
CA HIS A 375 -24.15 -34.51 -28.76
C HIS A 375 -22.79 -34.00 -28.26
N PRO A 376 -22.15 -33.05 -28.98
CA PRO A 376 -20.84 -32.53 -28.60
C PRO A 376 -20.92 -31.59 -27.39
N VAL A 377 -20.12 -31.87 -26.37
CA VAL A 377 -19.90 -31.01 -25.21
C VAL A 377 -18.43 -30.59 -25.20
N ILE A 378 -18.15 -29.28 -25.19
CA ILE A 378 -16.79 -28.75 -25.09
C ILE A 378 -16.54 -28.26 -23.67
N PHE A 379 -15.60 -28.90 -22.98
CA PHE A 379 -15.14 -28.48 -21.67
C PHE A 379 -14.05 -27.41 -21.76
N VAL A 380 -14.23 -26.34 -20.99
CA VAL A 380 -13.31 -25.19 -20.93
C VAL A 380 -12.79 -25.03 -19.50
N PRO A 381 -11.50 -25.31 -19.24
CA PRO A 381 -10.93 -25.20 -17.90
C PRO A 381 -10.75 -23.73 -17.48
N GLY A 382 -10.54 -23.53 -16.18
CA GLY A 382 -10.31 -22.22 -15.57
C GLY A 382 -8.84 -21.79 -15.48
N ASN A 383 -8.59 -20.79 -14.64
CA ASN A 383 -7.26 -20.29 -14.31
C ASN A 383 -6.36 -21.39 -13.75
N ALA A 384 -5.20 -21.62 -14.39
CA ALA A 384 -4.29 -22.74 -14.08
C ALA A 384 -4.98 -24.13 -14.06
N GLY A 385 -6.10 -24.26 -14.77
CA GLY A 385 -6.90 -25.48 -14.83
C GLY A 385 -6.42 -26.41 -15.94
N SER A 386 -6.33 -27.70 -15.63
CA SER A 386 -6.04 -28.74 -16.62
C SER A 386 -7.30 -29.12 -17.38
N TYR A 387 -7.17 -29.42 -18.67
CA TYR A 387 -8.24 -30.04 -19.48
C TYR A 387 -8.78 -31.34 -18.83
N GLN A 388 -7.97 -31.98 -17.98
CA GLN A 388 -8.36 -33.20 -17.29
C GLN A 388 -9.40 -33.01 -16.18
N GLN A 389 -9.80 -31.78 -15.85
CA GLN A 389 -10.81 -31.50 -14.83
C GLN A 389 -12.20 -32.06 -15.18
N VAL A 390 -12.50 -32.24 -16.47
CA VAL A 390 -13.80 -32.75 -16.95
C VAL A 390 -14.10 -34.20 -16.57
N ARG A 391 -13.05 -35.00 -16.29
CA ARG A 391 -13.12 -36.47 -16.13
C ARG A 391 -14.26 -36.98 -15.27
N SER A 392 -14.53 -36.34 -14.15
CA SER A 392 -15.53 -36.80 -13.19
C SER A 392 -16.96 -36.63 -13.72
N ILE A 393 -17.21 -35.54 -14.45
CA ILE A 393 -18.50 -35.23 -15.09
C ILE A 393 -18.69 -36.10 -16.32
N ALA A 394 -17.68 -36.19 -17.19
CA ALA A 394 -17.74 -37.02 -18.39
C ALA A 394 -17.92 -38.50 -18.06
N SER A 395 -17.18 -39.03 -17.08
CA SER A 395 -17.38 -40.39 -16.56
C SER A 395 -18.79 -40.60 -16.00
N SER A 396 -19.33 -39.61 -15.26
CA SER A 396 -20.70 -39.68 -14.76
C SER A 396 -21.71 -39.78 -15.89
N ALA A 397 -21.55 -38.97 -16.94
CA ALA A 397 -22.43 -38.97 -18.11
C ALA A 397 -22.40 -40.31 -18.87
N SER A 398 -21.21 -40.85 -19.17
CA SER A 398 -21.09 -42.16 -19.84
C SER A 398 -21.75 -43.27 -19.00
N ARG A 399 -21.52 -43.28 -17.68
CA ARG A 399 -22.10 -44.27 -16.78
C ARG A 399 -23.62 -44.18 -16.69
N GLN A 400 -24.17 -42.97 -16.62
CA GLN A 400 -25.63 -42.75 -16.59
C GLN A 400 -26.30 -43.09 -17.92
N TYR A 401 -25.62 -42.86 -19.06
CA TYR A 401 -26.16 -43.19 -20.37
C TYR A 401 -26.26 -44.72 -20.61
N TYR A 402 -25.18 -45.45 -20.31
CA TYR A 402 -25.12 -46.89 -20.56
C TYR A 402 -25.74 -47.72 -19.41
N GLY A 403 -25.64 -47.26 -18.15
CA GLY A 403 -26.14 -47.94 -16.95
C GLY A 403 -25.35 -49.19 -16.54
N LYS A 404 -24.95 -50.00 -17.53
CA LYS A 404 -24.03 -51.12 -17.44
C LYS A 404 -23.10 -51.13 -18.67
N PRO A 405 -21.86 -51.62 -18.55
CA PRO A 405 -20.95 -51.72 -19.70
C PRO A 405 -21.60 -52.44 -20.89
N GLY A 406 -21.64 -51.77 -22.05
CA GLY A 406 -22.20 -52.30 -23.31
C GLY A 406 -23.73 -52.37 -23.38
N GLY A 407 -24.45 -51.92 -22.35
CA GLY A 407 -25.92 -51.80 -22.36
C GLY A 407 -26.38 -50.35 -22.42
N ARG A 408 -27.69 -50.11 -22.49
CA ARG A 408 -28.30 -48.77 -22.33
C ARG A 408 -29.04 -48.71 -21.00
N ALA A 409 -28.97 -47.56 -20.32
CA ALA A 409 -29.69 -47.38 -19.07
C ALA A 409 -31.20 -47.31 -19.30
N GLU A 410 -31.98 -47.86 -18.37
CA GLU A 410 -33.44 -47.75 -18.37
C GLU A 410 -33.85 -46.27 -18.29
N GLY A 411 -34.80 -45.86 -19.13
CA GLY A 411 -35.24 -44.45 -19.22
C GLY A 411 -34.33 -43.50 -20.02
N GLN A 412 -33.22 -43.99 -20.60
CA GLN A 412 -32.33 -43.18 -21.47
C GLN A 412 -32.53 -43.44 -22.97
N GLU A 413 -33.67 -43.99 -23.38
CA GLU A 413 -33.97 -44.41 -24.76
C GLU A 413 -34.06 -43.23 -25.76
N ARG A 414 -34.49 -42.06 -25.29
CA ARG A 414 -34.64 -40.84 -26.11
C ARG A 414 -33.41 -39.93 -26.06
N ALA A 415 -32.58 -40.05 -25.03
CA ALA A 415 -31.38 -39.24 -24.87
C ALA A 415 -30.28 -39.69 -25.84
N LYS A 416 -29.52 -38.73 -26.37
CA LYS A 416 -28.28 -39.01 -27.10
C LYS A 416 -27.13 -39.13 -26.12
N LYS A 417 -26.13 -39.93 -26.50
CA LYS A 417 -24.82 -39.94 -25.82
C LYS A 417 -24.22 -38.53 -25.85
N LEU A 418 -23.42 -38.19 -24.83
CA LEU A 418 -22.60 -36.98 -24.83
C LEU A 418 -21.16 -37.31 -25.21
N ASP A 419 -20.62 -36.61 -26.19
CA ASP A 419 -19.21 -36.71 -26.56
C ASP A 419 -18.46 -35.49 -26.00
N PHE A 420 -17.62 -35.73 -24.99
CA PHE A 420 -16.88 -34.67 -24.31
C PHE A 420 -15.56 -34.38 -25.02
N PHE A 421 -15.49 -33.23 -25.65
CA PHE A 421 -14.25 -32.59 -26.06
C PHE A 421 -13.74 -31.71 -24.92
N THR A 422 -12.44 -31.58 -24.76
CA THR A 422 -11.85 -30.74 -23.73
C THR A 422 -10.69 -29.94 -24.29
N VAL A 423 -10.72 -28.64 -24.01
CA VAL A 423 -9.72 -27.70 -24.48
C VAL A 423 -8.56 -27.68 -23.48
N ASP A 424 -7.35 -27.88 -23.99
CA ASP A 424 -6.11 -27.74 -23.24
C ASP A 424 -5.53 -26.35 -23.44
N LEU A 425 -5.76 -25.50 -22.44
CA LEU A 425 -5.29 -24.12 -22.39
C LEU A 425 -3.93 -23.99 -21.70
N ASN A 426 -3.15 -25.09 -21.64
CA ASN A 426 -1.79 -25.13 -21.10
C ASN A 426 -1.68 -24.63 -19.64
N GLU A 427 -2.79 -24.74 -18.88
CA GLU A 427 -2.90 -24.29 -17.48
C GLU A 427 -2.38 -22.84 -17.29
N GLU A 428 -2.69 -21.95 -18.23
CA GLU A 428 -2.27 -20.56 -18.14
C GLU A 428 -3.05 -19.78 -17.07
N LEU A 429 -2.43 -18.71 -16.57
CA LEU A 429 -2.89 -17.90 -15.45
C LEU A 429 -3.93 -16.84 -15.87
N SER A 430 -5.03 -17.29 -16.46
CA SER A 430 -6.05 -16.43 -17.10
C SER A 430 -6.80 -15.48 -16.15
N ALA A 431 -6.76 -15.70 -14.83
CA ALA A 431 -7.35 -14.76 -13.88
C ALA A 431 -6.56 -13.45 -13.72
N PHE A 432 -5.30 -13.42 -14.17
CA PHE A 432 -4.39 -12.30 -13.94
C PHE A 432 -4.01 -11.51 -15.20
N ASP A 433 -4.34 -12.00 -16.39
CA ASP A 433 -3.92 -11.43 -17.67
C ASP A 433 -5.08 -11.43 -18.67
N ALA A 434 -5.52 -10.23 -19.05
CA ALA A 434 -6.65 -10.05 -19.98
C ALA A 434 -6.32 -10.49 -21.42
N GLY A 435 -5.05 -10.42 -21.83
CA GLY A 435 -4.60 -10.89 -23.15
C GLY A 435 -4.79 -12.39 -23.32
N THR A 436 -4.39 -13.16 -22.31
CA THR A 436 -4.53 -14.61 -22.21
C THR A 436 -5.98 -15.03 -22.36
N LEU A 437 -6.94 -14.37 -21.68
CA LEU A 437 -8.37 -14.68 -21.83
C LEU A 437 -8.87 -14.50 -23.26
N ARG A 438 -8.42 -13.46 -23.97
CA ARG A 438 -8.81 -13.22 -25.38
C ARG A 438 -8.24 -14.32 -26.28
N ASP A 439 -6.96 -14.65 -26.13
CA ASP A 439 -6.32 -15.74 -26.87
C ASP A 439 -7.04 -17.09 -26.66
N GLN A 440 -7.44 -17.36 -25.42
CA GLN A 440 -8.19 -18.56 -25.06
C GLN A 440 -9.59 -18.56 -25.70
N ALA A 441 -10.26 -17.40 -25.72
CA ALA A 441 -11.59 -17.25 -26.34
C ALA A 441 -11.54 -17.42 -27.86
N ASP A 442 -10.54 -16.82 -28.52
CA ASP A 442 -10.33 -16.97 -29.96
C ASP A 442 -10.04 -18.44 -30.33
N PHE A 443 -9.27 -19.15 -29.50
CA PHE A 443 -9.03 -20.57 -29.71
C PHE A 443 -10.30 -21.42 -29.52
N LEU A 444 -11.09 -21.11 -28.49
CA LEU A 444 -12.36 -21.80 -28.23
C LEU A 444 -13.35 -21.60 -29.38
N LEU A 445 -13.45 -20.39 -29.94
CA LEU A 445 -14.27 -20.10 -31.11
C LEU A 445 -13.91 -21.03 -32.29
N GLN A 446 -12.61 -21.22 -32.55
CA GLN A 446 -12.15 -22.15 -33.59
C GLN A 446 -12.40 -23.62 -33.23
N CYS A 447 -12.35 -23.98 -31.95
CA CYS A 447 -12.69 -25.32 -31.47
C CYS A 447 -14.16 -25.66 -31.78
N ILE A 448 -15.10 -24.72 -31.67
CA ILE A 448 -16.52 -24.94 -32.01
C ILE A 448 -16.66 -25.42 -33.46
N TYR A 449 -16.02 -24.73 -34.41
CA TYR A 449 -16.00 -25.15 -35.81
C TYR A 449 -15.33 -26.50 -36.00
N ARG A 450 -14.17 -26.72 -35.35
CA ARG A 450 -13.40 -27.97 -35.47
C ARG A 450 -14.18 -29.18 -34.96
N VAL A 451 -14.87 -29.05 -33.82
CA VAL A 451 -15.67 -30.11 -33.20
C VAL A 451 -16.86 -30.49 -34.07
N LEU A 452 -17.61 -29.53 -34.60
CA LEU A 452 -18.73 -29.85 -35.50
C LEU A 452 -18.28 -30.55 -36.79
N ARG A 453 -17.05 -30.30 -37.26
CA ARG A 453 -16.46 -31.02 -38.41
C ARG A 453 -16.16 -32.49 -38.11
N GLU A 454 -15.92 -32.87 -36.85
CA GLU A 454 -15.70 -34.27 -36.47
C GLU A 454 -16.90 -35.17 -36.72
N TYR A 455 -18.08 -34.60 -36.97
CA TYR A 455 -19.31 -35.35 -37.23
C TYR A 455 -19.65 -35.46 -38.72
N GLN A 456 -18.77 -35.00 -39.63
CA GLN A 456 -19.05 -35.02 -41.08
C GLN A 456 -19.20 -36.43 -41.66
N HIS A 457 -18.70 -37.48 -40.97
CA HIS A 457 -18.91 -38.87 -41.36
C HIS A 457 -20.35 -39.35 -41.14
N LEU A 458 -21.15 -38.67 -40.32
CA LEU A 458 -22.56 -38.97 -40.12
C LEU A 458 -23.42 -38.45 -41.29
N ASP A 459 -24.62 -38.99 -41.42
CA ASP A 459 -25.63 -38.45 -42.34
C ASP A 459 -26.13 -37.07 -41.91
N ILE A 460 -26.56 -36.25 -42.87
CA ILE A 460 -26.96 -34.85 -42.62
C ILE A 460 -28.07 -34.73 -41.56
N ALA A 461 -28.93 -35.74 -41.44
CA ALA A 461 -30.01 -35.79 -40.45
C ALA A 461 -29.50 -36.00 -39.01
N ASP A 462 -28.39 -36.73 -38.85
CA ASP A 462 -27.83 -37.11 -37.55
C ASP A 462 -26.71 -36.18 -37.08
N ARG A 463 -26.14 -35.38 -37.99
CA ARG A 463 -25.10 -34.38 -37.68
C ARG A 463 -25.57 -33.38 -36.62
N PRO A 464 -24.84 -33.22 -35.50
CA PRO A 464 -25.10 -32.14 -34.57
C PRO A 464 -24.81 -30.80 -35.26
N ARG A 465 -25.69 -29.83 -35.04
CA ARG A 465 -25.53 -28.44 -35.51
C ARG A 465 -25.10 -27.48 -34.41
N GLN A 466 -25.22 -27.92 -33.15
CA GLN A 466 -24.96 -27.12 -31.97
C GLN A 466 -24.08 -27.88 -31.00
N VAL A 467 -23.29 -27.14 -30.23
CA VAL A 467 -22.43 -27.64 -29.15
C VAL A 467 -22.86 -27.04 -27.82
N THR A 468 -22.68 -27.80 -26.74
CA THR A 468 -22.81 -27.28 -25.38
C THR A 468 -21.44 -26.93 -24.83
N LEU A 469 -21.28 -25.73 -24.26
CA LEU A 469 -20.05 -25.31 -23.59
C LEU A 469 -20.19 -25.58 -22.08
N LEU A 470 -19.36 -26.47 -21.53
CA LEU A 470 -19.27 -26.73 -20.10
C LEU A 470 -18.00 -26.08 -19.56
N ALA A 471 -18.13 -25.13 -18.64
CA ALA A 471 -17.02 -24.28 -18.25
C ALA A 471 -16.85 -24.17 -16.74
N HIS A 472 -15.59 -24.12 -16.29
CA HIS A 472 -15.23 -23.96 -14.88
C HIS A 472 -14.45 -22.67 -14.65
N SER A 473 -14.79 -21.94 -13.58
CA SER A 473 -14.03 -20.75 -13.15
C SER A 473 -13.89 -19.71 -14.28
N MET A 474 -12.68 -19.22 -14.55
CA MET A 474 -12.41 -18.29 -15.66
C MET A 474 -12.77 -18.85 -17.04
N GLY A 475 -12.89 -20.17 -17.21
CA GLY A 475 -13.35 -20.79 -18.45
C GLY A 475 -14.77 -20.38 -18.84
N GLY A 476 -15.61 -20.01 -17.85
CA GLY A 476 -16.93 -19.46 -18.11
C GLY A 476 -16.88 -18.07 -18.75
N ILE A 477 -15.89 -17.26 -18.38
CA ILE A 477 -15.63 -15.96 -19.01
C ILE A 477 -15.06 -16.15 -20.41
N VAL A 478 -14.13 -17.09 -20.60
CA VAL A 478 -13.62 -17.48 -21.91
C VAL A 478 -14.77 -17.90 -22.84
N SER A 479 -15.68 -18.74 -22.34
CA SER A 479 -16.84 -19.22 -23.09
C SER A 479 -17.77 -18.08 -23.50
N ARG A 480 -18.11 -17.17 -22.57
CA ARG A 480 -18.96 -16.01 -22.87
C ARG A 480 -18.29 -15.02 -23.83
N LEU A 481 -16.98 -14.88 -23.76
CA LEU A 481 -16.21 -14.01 -24.65
C LEU A 481 -16.06 -14.60 -26.06
N ALA A 482 -15.93 -15.93 -26.17
CA ALA A 482 -15.79 -16.64 -27.44
C ALA A 482 -17.09 -16.70 -28.25
N VAL A 483 -18.25 -16.65 -27.60
CA VAL A 483 -19.55 -16.71 -28.28
C VAL A 483 -19.93 -15.33 -28.83
N ASP A 484 -19.38 -15.04 -29.99
CA ASP A 484 -19.71 -13.85 -30.79
C ASP A 484 -20.87 -14.14 -31.78
N SER A 485 -21.18 -13.17 -32.65
CA SER A 485 -22.21 -13.31 -33.67
C SER A 485 -21.95 -14.41 -34.70
N SER A 486 -20.71 -14.88 -34.85
CA SER A 486 -20.35 -15.90 -35.84
C SER A 486 -20.68 -17.32 -35.37
N VAL A 487 -20.57 -17.58 -34.07
CA VAL A 487 -20.80 -18.91 -33.48
C VAL A 487 -22.02 -18.98 -32.54
N ALA A 488 -22.71 -17.86 -32.29
CA ALA A 488 -23.88 -17.82 -31.41
C ALA A 488 -24.96 -18.87 -31.74
N ASP A 489 -25.27 -19.09 -33.03
CA ASP A 489 -26.25 -20.10 -33.46
C ASP A 489 -25.76 -21.54 -33.33
N MET A 490 -24.43 -21.73 -33.24
CA MET A 490 -23.77 -23.02 -33.08
C MET A 490 -23.64 -23.44 -31.61
N VAL A 491 -24.00 -22.58 -30.66
CA VAL A 491 -23.97 -22.90 -29.23
C VAL A 491 -25.39 -22.92 -28.69
N ASP A 492 -25.80 -24.04 -28.08
CA ASP A 492 -27.14 -24.16 -27.51
C ASP A 492 -27.20 -23.76 -26.03
N VAL A 493 -26.20 -24.18 -25.25
CA VAL A 493 -26.11 -23.96 -23.80
C VAL A 493 -24.67 -23.60 -23.43
N ILE A 494 -24.52 -22.57 -22.59
CA ILE A 494 -23.31 -22.30 -21.81
C ILE A 494 -23.62 -22.68 -20.37
N PHE A 495 -23.01 -23.76 -19.90
CA PHE A 495 -23.13 -24.28 -18.55
C PHE A 495 -21.87 -23.92 -17.77
N THR A 496 -21.96 -22.95 -16.86
CA THR A 496 -20.84 -22.46 -16.06
C THR A 496 -20.88 -22.99 -14.63
N MET A 497 -19.71 -23.20 -14.04
CA MET A 497 -19.58 -23.64 -12.65
C MET A 497 -18.50 -22.81 -11.94
N SER A 498 -18.82 -22.24 -10.79
CA SER A 498 -17.96 -21.33 -10.02
C SER A 498 -17.34 -20.21 -10.87
N SER A 499 -18.07 -19.72 -11.87
CA SER A 499 -17.57 -18.72 -12.81
C SER A 499 -17.85 -17.31 -12.29
N PRO A 500 -16.85 -16.41 -12.18
CA PRO A 500 -17.04 -15.05 -11.71
C PRO A 500 -17.65 -14.19 -12.83
N HIS A 501 -18.97 -14.13 -12.96
CA HIS A 501 -19.70 -13.43 -14.03
C HIS A 501 -19.70 -11.90 -13.90
N LEU A 502 -19.79 -11.34 -12.69
CA LEU A 502 -20.03 -9.91 -12.49
C LEU A 502 -18.74 -9.08 -12.39
N ILE A 503 -17.74 -9.57 -11.66
CA ILE A 503 -16.44 -8.91 -11.46
C ILE A 503 -15.33 -9.97 -11.41
N PRO A 504 -14.10 -9.65 -11.84
CA PRO A 504 -12.99 -10.58 -11.78
C PRO A 504 -12.60 -10.92 -10.33
N PRO A 505 -12.02 -12.11 -10.07
CA PRO A 505 -11.49 -12.43 -8.75
C PRO A 505 -10.42 -11.44 -8.30
N LEU A 506 -9.64 -10.88 -9.22
CA LEU A 506 -8.66 -9.85 -8.88
C LEU A 506 -8.60 -8.79 -9.97
N SER A 507 -9.04 -7.57 -9.66
CA SER A 507 -9.01 -6.43 -10.58
C SER A 507 -7.64 -5.76 -10.59
N LEU A 508 -6.60 -6.46 -11.08
CA LEU A 508 -5.25 -5.90 -11.20
C LEU A 508 -5.03 -5.12 -12.51
N GLU A 509 -5.77 -5.45 -13.56
CA GLU A 509 -5.62 -4.89 -14.91
C GLU A 509 -6.89 -4.18 -15.35
N TYR A 510 -6.75 -2.99 -15.94
CA TYR A 510 -7.84 -2.25 -16.56
C TYR A 510 -8.52 -3.02 -17.70
N ASP A 511 -7.74 -3.69 -18.55
CA ASP A 511 -8.27 -4.44 -19.69
C ASP A 511 -9.13 -5.65 -19.27
N MET A 512 -8.96 -6.14 -18.04
CA MET A 512 -9.82 -7.18 -17.46
C MET A 512 -11.23 -6.61 -17.23
N ASP A 513 -11.34 -5.40 -16.67
CA ASP A 513 -12.63 -4.73 -16.46
C ASP A 513 -13.37 -4.51 -17.80
N ARG A 514 -12.63 -4.17 -18.87
CA ARG A 514 -13.19 -4.08 -20.23
C ARG A 514 -13.76 -5.38 -20.76
N ILE A 515 -13.14 -6.53 -20.48
CA ILE A 515 -13.68 -7.85 -20.83
C ILE A 515 -15.00 -8.09 -20.09
N TYR A 516 -15.02 -7.82 -18.79
CA TYR A 516 -16.22 -7.97 -17.97
C TYR A 516 -17.35 -7.06 -18.43
N HIS A 517 -17.05 -5.81 -18.73
CA HIS A 517 -18.00 -4.88 -19.34
C HIS A 517 -18.50 -5.42 -20.70
N SER A 518 -17.63 -5.97 -21.55
CA SER A 518 -18.06 -6.47 -22.87
C SER A 518 -18.94 -7.72 -22.81
N VAL A 519 -18.75 -8.60 -21.81
CA VAL A 519 -19.59 -9.80 -21.66
C VAL A 519 -20.88 -9.52 -20.88
N ASN A 520 -20.93 -8.46 -20.07
CA ASN A 520 -22.07 -8.11 -19.21
C ASN A 520 -22.97 -7.00 -19.78
N VAL A 521 -22.48 -6.12 -20.66
CA VAL A 521 -23.29 -5.08 -21.34
C VAL A 521 -23.82 -5.60 -22.68
N GLU A 522 -24.96 -5.06 -23.12
CA GLU A 522 -25.83 -5.55 -24.19
C GLU A 522 -25.14 -6.30 -25.36
N PRO A 523 -25.66 -7.47 -25.76
CA PRO A 523 -25.11 -8.32 -26.80
C PRO A 523 -25.35 -7.70 -28.18
N LYS A 524 -24.41 -7.94 -29.08
CA LYS A 524 -24.52 -7.55 -30.49
C LYS A 524 -25.48 -8.43 -31.31
N THR A 525 -26.17 -9.40 -30.69
CA THR A 525 -26.88 -10.50 -31.38
C THR A 525 -28.29 -10.72 -30.86
N THR A 526 -29.22 -11.06 -31.76
CA THR A 526 -30.64 -11.30 -31.46
C THR A 526 -30.94 -12.68 -30.84
N ARG A 527 -30.00 -13.64 -30.88
CA ARG A 527 -30.18 -14.99 -30.30
C ARG A 527 -29.02 -15.34 -29.37
N ARG A 528 -29.29 -15.48 -28.06
CA ARG A 528 -28.28 -15.91 -27.07
C ARG A 528 -28.39 -17.40 -26.78
N PRO A 529 -27.27 -18.10 -26.50
CA PRO A 529 -27.32 -19.44 -25.92
C PRO A 529 -27.94 -19.39 -24.51
N LEU A 530 -28.53 -20.51 -24.08
CA LEU A 530 -29.03 -20.68 -22.73
C LEU A 530 -27.86 -20.61 -21.72
N LEU A 531 -27.92 -19.74 -20.72
CA LEU A 531 -26.88 -19.64 -19.68
C LEU A 531 -27.34 -20.30 -18.38
N VAL A 532 -26.69 -21.37 -17.95
CA VAL A 532 -26.94 -22.04 -16.66
C VAL A 532 -25.68 -21.94 -15.81
N SER A 533 -25.77 -21.33 -14.63
CA SER A 533 -24.62 -21.11 -13.73
C SER A 533 -24.80 -21.82 -12.39
N LEU A 534 -23.78 -22.56 -11.94
CA LEU A 534 -23.72 -23.17 -10.61
C LEU A 534 -22.72 -22.42 -9.73
N CYS A 535 -23.12 -22.00 -8.53
CA CYS A 535 -22.28 -21.28 -7.58
C CYS A 535 -22.02 -22.12 -6.32
N GLY A 536 -20.75 -22.28 -5.93
CA GLY A 536 -20.34 -23.11 -4.78
C GLY A 536 -20.75 -22.58 -3.41
N GLY A 537 -21.17 -21.31 -3.35
CA GLY A 537 -21.55 -20.65 -2.11
C GLY A 537 -20.36 -20.36 -1.21
N ILE A 538 -20.60 -20.34 0.10
CA ILE A 538 -19.62 -19.94 1.12
C ILE A 538 -18.33 -20.79 1.15
N SER A 539 -18.37 -22.01 0.64
CA SER A 539 -17.22 -22.91 0.57
C SER A 539 -16.27 -22.59 -0.59
N ASP A 540 -16.69 -21.79 -1.57
CA ASP A 540 -15.82 -21.30 -2.64
C ASP A 540 -15.06 -20.05 -2.16
N GLU A 541 -13.80 -20.24 -1.79
CA GLU A 541 -12.95 -19.17 -1.27
C GLU A 541 -12.19 -18.41 -2.37
N GLN A 542 -12.13 -18.95 -3.59
CA GLN A 542 -11.44 -18.31 -4.71
C GLN A 542 -12.34 -17.28 -5.41
N VAL A 543 -13.57 -17.69 -5.69
CA VAL A 543 -14.61 -16.88 -6.34
C VAL A 543 -15.68 -16.55 -5.31
N VAL A 544 -15.76 -15.28 -4.94
CA VAL A 544 -16.82 -14.80 -4.03
C VAL A 544 -18.17 -15.07 -4.68
N SER A 545 -19.08 -15.71 -3.96
CA SER A 545 -20.44 -16.05 -4.40
C SER A 545 -21.15 -14.92 -5.16
N ASP A 546 -21.05 -13.68 -4.66
CA ASP A 546 -21.68 -12.50 -5.26
C ASP A 546 -21.21 -12.28 -6.71
N SER A 547 -19.96 -12.62 -7.03
CA SER A 547 -19.43 -12.50 -8.38
C SER A 547 -19.93 -13.60 -9.32
N CYS A 548 -20.35 -14.74 -8.78
CA CYS A 548 -20.90 -15.87 -9.55
C CYS A 548 -22.39 -15.70 -9.90
N ALA A 549 -23.12 -14.91 -9.11
CA ALA A 549 -24.53 -14.61 -9.36
C ALA A 549 -24.75 -13.94 -10.73
N LEU A 550 -25.95 -14.15 -11.28
CA LEU A 550 -26.36 -13.53 -12.54
C LEU A 550 -27.39 -12.42 -12.27
N SER A 551 -27.07 -11.21 -12.74
CA SER A 551 -27.98 -10.05 -12.66
C SER A 551 -28.98 -10.05 -13.82
N SER A 552 -30.11 -9.36 -13.65
CA SER A 552 -31.10 -9.10 -14.70
C SER A 552 -30.53 -8.35 -15.91
N THR A 553 -29.39 -7.67 -15.75
CA THR A 553 -28.63 -7.05 -16.85
C THR A 553 -27.94 -8.09 -17.74
N ILE A 554 -27.60 -9.26 -17.20
CA ILE A 554 -26.91 -10.34 -17.93
C ILE A 554 -27.91 -11.27 -18.60
N ILE A 555 -28.96 -11.70 -17.87
CA ILE A 555 -29.96 -12.65 -18.35
C ILE A 555 -31.39 -12.25 -17.95
N THR A 556 -32.35 -12.61 -18.79
CA THR A 556 -33.78 -12.61 -18.44
C THR A 556 -34.20 -13.99 -17.88
N PRO A 557 -35.37 -14.11 -17.23
CA PRO A 557 -35.89 -15.40 -16.77
C PRO A 557 -36.15 -16.41 -17.91
N ALA A 558 -36.25 -15.97 -19.16
CA ALA A 558 -36.37 -16.87 -20.31
C ALA A 558 -35.00 -17.31 -20.86
N ASP A 559 -33.91 -16.65 -20.45
CA ASP A 559 -32.60 -16.78 -21.06
C ASP A 559 -31.61 -17.65 -20.28
N GLY A 560 -31.89 -17.93 -19.01
CA GLY A 560 -30.98 -18.67 -18.15
C GLY A 560 -31.40 -18.73 -16.68
N LEU A 561 -30.55 -19.36 -15.88
CA LEU A 561 -30.65 -19.40 -14.41
C LEU A 561 -29.27 -19.52 -13.76
N ALA A 562 -29.15 -19.06 -12.52
CA ALA A 562 -28.03 -19.33 -11.62
C ALA A 562 -28.56 -19.98 -10.34
N VAL A 563 -27.84 -20.97 -9.82
CA VAL A 563 -28.25 -21.69 -8.60
C VAL A 563 -27.05 -21.96 -7.71
N PHE A 564 -27.25 -21.82 -6.40
CA PHE A 564 -26.25 -22.19 -5.41
C PHE A 564 -26.31 -23.69 -5.13
N THR A 565 -25.16 -24.35 -4.98
CA THR A 565 -25.09 -25.81 -4.75
C THR A 565 -25.80 -26.26 -3.47
N THR A 566 -25.92 -25.37 -2.49
CA THR A 566 -26.71 -25.60 -1.26
C THR A 566 -28.21 -25.73 -1.50
N GLY A 567 -28.70 -25.19 -2.63
CA GLY A 567 -30.12 -25.21 -3.00
C GLY A 567 -30.47 -26.31 -4.00
N ILE A 568 -29.49 -26.97 -4.61
CA ILE A 568 -29.73 -28.01 -5.61
C ILE A 568 -30.25 -29.28 -4.90
N PRO A 569 -31.40 -29.83 -5.30
CA PRO A 569 -31.94 -31.07 -4.74
C PRO A 569 -30.92 -32.21 -4.81
N GLY A 570 -30.72 -32.93 -3.70
CA GLY A 570 -29.75 -34.01 -3.58
C GLY A 570 -28.27 -33.60 -3.62
N VAL A 571 -27.97 -32.30 -3.55
CA VAL A 571 -26.61 -31.79 -3.32
C VAL A 571 -26.54 -31.13 -1.95
N TRP A 572 -27.36 -30.11 -1.71
CA TRP A 572 -27.55 -29.39 -0.44
C TRP A 572 -26.30 -28.97 0.35
N THR A 573 -25.14 -28.94 -0.29
CA THR A 573 -23.84 -28.64 0.34
C THR A 573 -23.13 -27.51 -0.38
N GLY A 574 -22.40 -26.69 0.39
CA GLY A 574 -21.49 -25.70 -0.16
C GLY A 574 -20.26 -26.42 -0.71
N ILE A 575 -19.85 -26.07 -1.92
CA ILE A 575 -18.80 -26.76 -2.65
C ILE A 575 -17.66 -25.80 -2.95
N ASP A 576 -16.46 -26.23 -2.63
CA ASP A 576 -15.25 -25.49 -2.97
C ASP A 576 -15.00 -25.37 -4.45
N HIS A 577 -14.20 -24.36 -4.77
CA HIS A 577 -13.83 -24.00 -6.11
C HIS A 577 -13.33 -25.18 -6.95
N GLN A 578 -12.42 -25.99 -6.41
CA GLN A 578 -11.88 -27.16 -7.12
C GLN A 578 -12.81 -28.36 -7.02
N ALA A 579 -13.47 -28.55 -5.87
CA ALA A 579 -14.44 -29.62 -5.68
C ALA A 579 -15.60 -29.57 -6.68
N MET A 580 -15.95 -28.38 -7.18
CA MET A 580 -17.02 -28.15 -8.13
C MET A 580 -17.01 -29.09 -9.34
N VAL A 581 -15.83 -29.48 -9.86
CA VAL A 581 -15.73 -30.33 -11.05
C VAL A 581 -15.69 -31.83 -10.75
N TRP A 582 -15.40 -32.24 -9.50
CA TRP A 582 -15.22 -33.66 -9.15
C TRP A 582 -16.16 -34.17 -8.06
N CYS A 583 -16.91 -33.28 -7.40
CA CYS A 583 -17.83 -33.64 -6.35
C CYS A 583 -18.90 -34.61 -6.84
N HIS A 584 -19.12 -35.72 -6.14
CA HIS A 584 -20.05 -36.73 -6.63
C HIS A 584 -21.49 -36.22 -6.78
N GLN A 585 -22.01 -35.46 -5.81
CA GLN A 585 -23.37 -34.96 -5.86
C GLN A 585 -23.59 -34.02 -7.05
N ILE A 586 -22.68 -33.05 -7.27
CA ILE A 586 -22.78 -32.10 -8.39
C ILE A 586 -22.53 -32.77 -9.73
N ARG A 587 -21.44 -33.53 -9.89
CA ARG A 587 -21.11 -34.14 -11.17
C ARG A 587 -22.25 -35.04 -11.67
N TRP A 588 -22.95 -35.70 -10.73
CA TRP A 588 -24.09 -36.57 -11.05
C TRP A 588 -25.25 -35.74 -11.60
N ARG A 589 -25.60 -34.63 -10.94
CA ARG A 589 -26.66 -33.71 -11.38
C ARG A 589 -26.34 -33.05 -12.72
N VAL A 590 -25.12 -32.53 -12.88
CA VAL A 590 -24.69 -31.89 -14.15
C VAL A 590 -24.77 -32.88 -15.31
N ALA A 591 -24.25 -34.10 -15.13
CA ALA A 591 -24.33 -35.13 -16.16
C ALA A 591 -25.78 -35.48 -16.54
N LYS A 592 -26.68 -35.58 -15.55
CA LYS A 592 -28.10 -35.88 -15.75
C LYS A 592 -28.81 -34.79 -16.55
N VAL A 593 -28.60 -33.52 -16.17
CA VAL A 593 -29.15 -32.35 -16.87
C VAL A 593 -28.69 -32.33 -18.33
N LEU A 594 -27.38 -32.48 -18.57
CA LEU A 594 -26.84 -32.44 -19.93
C LEU A 594 -27.38 -33.59 -20.81
N LEU A 595 -27.53 -34.80 -20.26
CA LEU A 595 -28.10 -35.94 -20.98
C LEU A 595 -29.56 -35.69 -21.36
N GLU A 596 -30.38 -35.19 -20.43
CA GLU A 596 -31.80 -34.95 -20.71
C GLU A 596 -32.02 -33.78 -21.66
N MET A 597 -31.18 -32.75 -21.60
CA MET A 597 -31.21 -31.65 -22.57
C MET A 597 -31.05 -32.12 -24.02
N THR A 598 -30.43 -33.29 -24.27
CA THR A 598 -30.31 -33.84 -25.64
C THR A 598 -31.64 -34.33 -26.22
N THR A 599 -32.66 -34.53 -25.39
CA THR A 599 -33.98 -35.03 -25.80
C THR A 599 -34.84 -33.97 -26.48
N SER A 600 -34.55 -32.68 -26.28
CA SER A 600 -35.22 -31.57 -26.94
C SER A 600 -34.26 -30.67 -27.71
N LYS A 601 -34.75 -30.07 -28.78
CA LYS A 601 -34.04 -29.04 -29.56
C LYS A 601 -34.46 -27.63 -29.14
N GLU A 602 -35.61 -27.50 -28.47
CA GLU A 602 -36.18 -26.21 -28.09
C GLU A 602 -35.49 -25.66 -26.84
N ARG A 603 -35.21 -24.36 -26.87
CA ARG A 603 -34.51 -23.67 -25.76
C ARG A 603 -35.35 -23.67 -24.49
N ALA A 604 -36.67 -23.46 -24.61
CA ALA A 604 -37.58 -23.42 -23.48
C ALA A 604 -37.60 -24.76 -22.73
N ASP A 605 -37.63 -25.87 -23.45
CA ASP A 605 -37.59 -27.22 -22.87
C ASP A 605 -36.27 -27.48 -22.15
N LYS A 606 -35.13 -27.09 -22.73
CA LYS A 606 -33.82 -27.22 -22.08
C LYS A 606 -33.75 -26.42 -20.78
N LEU A 607 -34.31 -25.21 -20.76
CA LEU A 607 -34.41 -24.40 -19.55
C LEU A 607 -35.34 -25.05 -18.52
N SER A 608 -36.48 -25.61 -18.94
CA SER A 608 -37.38 -26.38 -18.07
C SER A 608 -36.65 -27.58 -17.44
N ILE A 609 -35.93 -28.37 -18.24
CA ILE A 609 -35.09 -29.49 -17.74
C ILE A 609 -34.08 -29.00 -16.69
N ALA A 610 -33.39 -27.88 -16.95
CA ALA A 610 -32.46 -27.30 -15.99
C ALA A 610 -33.17 -26.93 -14.67
N ARG A 611 -34.34 -26.28 -14.74
CA ARG A 611 -35.14 -25.91 -13.57
C ARG A 611 -35.64 -27.13 -12.79
N THR A 612 -36.14 -28.15 -13.47
CA THR A 612 -36.62 -29.38 -12.82
C THR A 612 -35.51 -30.04 -12.00
N TRP A 613 -34.32 -30.21 -12.57
CA TRP A 613 -33.23 -30.91 -11.87
C TRP A 613 -32.43 -30.06 -10.89
N LEU A 614 -32.42 -28.73 -11.06
CA LEU A 614 -31.61 -27.83 -10.25
C LEU A 614 -32.42 -27.04 -9.20
N LEU A 615 -33.71 -26.83 -9.43
CA LEU A 615 -34.61 -26.05 -8.55
C LEU A 615 -35.84 -26.83 -8.06
N ASP A 616 -36.17 -27.96 -8.70
CA ASP A 616 -37.38 -28.77 -8.44
C ASP A 616 -38.71 -28.10 -8.88
N ASP A 617 -38.66 -27.18 -9.85
CA ASP A 617 -39.81 -26.34 -10.23
C ASP A 617 -40.97 -27.09 -10.92
N ASP A 618 -40.77 -28.30 -11.46
CA ASP A 618 -41.69 -28.84 -12.48
C ASP A 618 -41.80 -30.38 -12.58
N LEU A 619 -41.86 -31.10 -11.45
CA LEU A 619 -42.18 -32.55 -11.46
C LEU A 619 -43.68 -32.82 -11.73
N SER A 620 -44.23 -32.24 -12.80
CA SER A 620 -45.56 -32.57 -13.32
C SER A 620 -45.45 -33.54 -14.51
N HIS A 621 -44.97 -34.77 -14.27
CA HIS A 621 -44.87 -35.77 -15.34
C HIS A 621 -46.25 -36.30 -15.81
N PRO A 622 -46.41 -36.59 -17.11
CA PRO A 622 -47.63 -37.20 -17.65
C PRO A 622 -47.70 -38.69 -17.25
N SER A 623 -48.75 -38.99 -16.48
CA SER A 623 -49.08 -40.29 -15.91
C SER A 623 -49.08 -41.47 -16.89
N THR A 624 -48.34 -42.54 -16.57
CA THR A 624 -48.66 -43.89 -17.05
C THR A 624 -49.75 -44.51 -16.17
N ASN A 625 -50.80 -45.03 -16.80
CA ASN A 625 -51.89 -45.74 -16.12
C ASN A 625 -51.41 -47.11 -15.60
N ALA A 626 -50.77 -47.13 -14.43
CA ALA A 626 -50.58 -48.35 -13.66
C ALA A 626 -51.75 -48.52 -12.67
N LEU A 627 -52.10 -49.78 -12.38
CA LEU A 627 -53.08 -50.14 -11.35
C LEU A 627 -52.55 -49.66 -9.98
N SER A 628 -53.15 -48.60 -9.45
CA SER A 628 -52.76 -47.98 -8.18
C SER A 628 -53.64 -48.41 -7.02
N ASP A 629 -53.02 -48.94 -5.96
CA ASP A 629 -53.61 -48.97 -4.63
C ASP A 629 -53.67 -47.53 -4.10
N TRP A 630 -54.82 -47.11 -3.55
CA TRP A 630 -55.03 -45.74 -3.05
C TRP A 630 -55.13 -45.75 -1.53
N ARG A 631 -54.38 -44.87 -0.87
CA ARG A 631 -54.49 -44.62 0.57
C ARG A 631 -55.35 -43.39 0.83
N SER A 632 -56.41 -43.55 1.61
CA SER A 632 -57.30 -42.46 2.02
C SER A 632 -56.78 -41.75 3.28
N LEU A 633 -56.60 -40.44 3.20
CA LEU A 633 -56.27 -39.57 4.32
C LEU A 633 -57.44 -38.58 4.58
N PRO A 634 -57.94 -38.47 5.82
CA PRO A 634 -58.99 -37.51 6.14
C PRO A 634 -58.42 -36.08 6.09
N MET A 635 -59.02 -35.17 5.33
CA MET A 635 -58.60 -33.76 5.35
C MET A 635 -59.33 -33.02 6.47
N THR A 636 -58.57 -32.43 7.39
CA THR A 636 -59.11 -31.60 8.49
C THR A 636 -58.95 -30.10 8.21
N TYR A 637 -58.10 -29.73 7.26
CA TYR A 637 -57.72 -28.35 6.96
C TYR A 637 -57.61 -28.12 5.44
N PRO A 638 -57.88 -26.90 4.94
CA PRO A 638 -57.81 -26.60 3.50
C PRO A 638 -56.38 -26.45 2.98
N ASN A 639 -55.39 -26.15 3.84
CA ASN A 639 -53.98 -26.02 3.46
C ASN A 639 -53.13 -27.04 4.22
N VAL A 640 -52.61 -28.01 3.50
CA VAL A 640 -51.95 -29.19 4.08
C VAL A 640 -50.67 -29.50 3.31
N THR A 641 -49.61 -29.89 4.02
CA THR A 641 -48.39 -30.44 3.45
C THR A 641 -48.28 -31.91 3.82
N LEU A 642 -48.03 -32.75 2.81
CA LEU A 642 -47.75 -34.17 2.96
C LEU A 642 -46.23 -34.40 2.94
N LEU A 643 -45.70 -35.18 3.87
CA LEU A 643 -44.28 -35.56 3.91
C LEU A 643 -44.14 -37.08 3.75
N GLY A 644 -43.25 -37.55 2.86
CA GLY A 644 -43.00 -38.99 2.71
C GLY A 644 -41.67 -39.41 2.07
N GLN A 645 -41.38 -40.72 2.02
CA GLN A 645 -40.22 -41.24 1.25
C GLN A 645 -40.59 -41.37 -0.21
N PRO A 646 -39.72 -40.94 -1.12
CA PRO A 646 -39.78 -41.46 -2.47
C PRO A 646 -39.58 -42.99 -2.43
N GLY A 647 -40.58 -43.74 -2.88
CA GLY A 647 -40.41 -45.14 -3.28
C GLY A 647 -39.88 -45.24 -4.71
N ARG A 648 -40.09 -46.38 -5.38
CA ARG A 648 -39.53 -46.62 -6.73
C ARG A 648 -40.14 -45.75 -7.84
N ALA A 649 -41.30 -45.13 -7.61
CA ALA A 649 -41.99 -44.31 -8.59
C ALA A 649 -42.03 -42.84 -8.13
N GLN A 650 -41.72 -41.94 -9.06
CA GLN A 650 -41.61 -40.50 -8.82
C GLN A 650 -42.95 -39.76 -8.93
N ASP A 651 -44.01 -40.42 -9.40
CA ASP A 651 -45.32 -39.80 -9.64
C ASP A 651 -46.30 -40.12 -8.51
N ILE A 652 -46.57 -39.14 -7.64
CA ILE A 652 -47.62 -39.23 -6.63
C ILE A 652 -48.88 -38.58 -7.19
N GLN A 653 -49.92 -39.37 -7.46
CA GLN A 653 -51.21 -38.83 -7.85
C GLN A 653 -52.07 -38.51 -6.63
N LEU A 654 -52.69 -37.33 -6.66
CA LEU A 654 -53.59 -36.86 -5.61
C LEU A 654 -55.00 -36.62 -6.16
N LYS A 655 -55.99 -37.20 -5.49
CA LYS A 655 -57.40 -36.94 -5.76
C LYS A 655 -58.11 -36.53 -4.47
N GLN A 656 -58.90 -35.48 -4.55
CA GLN A 656 -59.76 -35.03 -3.46
C GLN A 656 -61.19 -35.46 -3.76
N CYS A 657 -61.80 -36.17 -2.83
CA CYS A 657 -63.13 -36.75 -2.96
C CYS A 657 -64.10 -36.08 -1.99
N ASP A 658 -65.26 -35.67 -2.52
CA ASP A 658 -66.37 -35.16 -1.72
C ASP A 658 -67.02 -36.27 -0.86
N ARG A 659 -68.03 -35.90 -0.07
CA ARG A 659 -68.80 -36.85 0.76
C ARG A 659 -69.57 -37.91 -0.04
N ASP A 660 -69.77 -37.70 -1.34
CA ASP A 660 -70.44 -38.61 -2.26
C ASP A 660 -69.43 -39.48 -3.06
N ASN A 661 -68.15 -39.49 -2.65
CA ASN A 661 -67.04 -40.18 -3.34
C ASN A 661 -66.78 -39.70 -4.78
N LYS A 662 -67.16 -38.46 -5.13
CA LYS A 662 -66.75 -37.87 -6.41
C LYS A 662 -65.38 -37.24 -6.26
N CYS A 663 -64.40 -37.88 -6.87
CA CYS A 663 -63.00 -37.50 -6.76
C CYS A 663 -62.55 -36.60 -7.92
N LYS A 664 -62.00 -35.43 -7.60
CA LYS A 664 -61.32 -34.53 -8.55
C LYS A 664 -59.82 -34.60 -8.33
N ARG A 665 -59.03 -34.51 -9.41
CA ARG A 665 -57.56 -34.42 -9.30
C ARG A 665 -57.19 -33.06 -8.72
N VAL A 666 -56.27 -33.04 -7.77
CA VAL A 666 -55.76 -31.81 -7.16
C VAL A 666 -54.37 -31.52 -7.70
N SER A 667 -54.10 -30.26 -8.04
CA SER A 667 -52.75 -29.80 -8.36
C SER A 667 -51.91 -29.73 -7.10
N SER A 668 -50.75 -30.36 -7.12
CA SER A 668 -49.79 -30.32 -6.02
C SER A 668 -48.47 -29.68 -6.43
N ALA A 669 -47.88 -28.93 -5.51
CA ALA A 669 -46.48 -28.53 -5.61
C ALA A 669 -45.62 -29.55 -4.88
N HIS A 670 -44.65 -30.12 -5.60
CA HIS A 670 -43.71 -31.12 -5.06
C HIS A 670 -42.41 -30.42 -4.70
N LEU A 671 -41.82 -30.81 -3.57
CA LEU A 671 -40.53 -30.31 -3.12
C LEU A 671 -39.71 -31.45 -2.53
N THR A 672 -38.49 -31.64 -3.02
CA THR A 672 -37.53 -32.59 -2.48
C THR A 672 -36.81 -31.96 -1.30
N LEU A 673 -36.92 -32.60 -0.15
CA LEU A 673 -36.30 -32.21 1.11
C LEU A 673 -35.19 -33.19 1.49
N PRO A 674 -34.12 -32.71 2.14
CA PRO A 674 -33.11 -33.60 2.70
C PRO A 674 -33.68 -34.38 3.89
N ARG A 675 -33.23 -35.62 4.01
CA ARG A 675 -33.44 -36.47 5.20
C ARG A 675 -32.08 -36.77 5.83
N PRO A 676 -31.63 -35.97 6.82
CA PRO A 676 -30.35 -36.18 7.49
C PRO A 676 -30.24 -37.60 8.07
N ALA A 677 -29.12 -38.29 7.86
CA ALA A 677 -28.93 -39.65 8.37
C ALA A 677 -28.79 -39.65 9.91
N ASN A 678 -28.18 -38.60 10.46
CA ASN A 678 -28.11 -38.35 11.89
C ASN A 678 -28.86 -37.04 12.24
N PRO A 679 -30.02 -37.10 12.93
CA PRO A 679 -30.81 -35.91 13.27
C PRO A 679 -30.13 -35.01 14.32
N ASP A 680 -29.13 -35.51 15.04
CA ASP A 680 -28.37 -34.74 16.04
C ASP A 680 -27.06 -34.15 15.48
N ALA A 681 -26.72 -34.42 14.22
CA ALA A 681 -25.56 -33.85 13.55
C ALA A 681 -25.92 -32.63 12.68
N PRO A 682 -24.97 -31.70 12.46
CA PRO A 682 -25.11 -30.68 11.43
C PRO A 682 -25.27 -31.32 10.05
N PHE A 683 -26.23 -30.82 9.28
CA PHE A 683 -26.48 -31.25 7.90
C PHE A 683 -25.87 -30.26 6.89
N PRO A 684 -25.29 -30.73 5.77
CA PRO A 684 -25.04 -32.13 5.39
C PRO A 684 -23.71 -32.69 5.93
N LEU A 685 -23.66 -34.00 6.20
CA LEU A 685 -22.40 -34.75 6.36
C LEU A 685 -21.79 -35.10 4.98
N PRO A 686 -20.47 -35.40 4.91
CA PRO A 686 -19.83 -35.88 3.69
C PRO A 686 -20.55 -37.09 3.05
N GLY A 687 -21.02 -36.92 1.82
CA GLY A 687 -21.73 -37.92 1.02
C GLY A 687 -23.23 -38.02 1.24
N GLU A 688 -23.82 -37.21 2.13
CA GLU A 688 -25.27 -37.13 2.25
C GLU A 688 -25.90 -36.36 1.08
N GLY A 689 -27.08 -36.80 0.64
CA GLY A 689 -27.96 -36.13 -0.32
C GLY A 689 -28.15 -36.86 -1.65
N ASN A 690 -27.24 -37.77 -2.03
CA ASN A 690 -27.32 -38.46 -3.33
C ASN A 690 -28.08 -39.79 -3.29
N LYS A 691 -28.37 -40.34 -2.11
CA LYS A 691 -29.05 -41.63 -1.99
C LYS A 691 -30.57 -41.46 -1.84
N PRO A 692 -31.40 -42.34 -2.44
CA PRO A 692 -32.86 -42.26 -2.33
C PRO A 692 -33.40 -42.31 -0.89
N ASP A 693 -32.68 -42.94 0.04
CA ASP A 693 -33.03 -43.04 1.46
C ASP A 693 -32.66 -41.78 2.26
N GLU A 694 -31.83 -40.90 1.71
CA GLU A 694 -31.41 -39.61 2.27
C GLU A 694 -32.24 -38.44 1.75
N THR A 695 -33.27 -38.73 0.95
CA THR A 695 -34.23 -37.74 0.47
C THR A 695 -35.63 -38.07 0.98
N MET A 696 -36.44 -37.03 1.07
CA MET A 696 -37.86 -37.10 1.32
C MET A 696 -38.56 -36.07 0.46
N PHE A 697 -39.87 -36.19 0.28
CA PHE A 697 -40.63 -35.20 -0.47
C PHE A 697 -41.66 -34.51 0.44
N ALA A 698 -41.94 -33.25 0.10
CA ALA A 698 -43.07 -32.47 0.55
C ALA A 698 -44.04 -32.29 -0.61
N VAL A 699 -45.34 -32.50 -0.36
CA VAL A 699 -46.39 -32.19 -1.32
C VAL A 699 -47.36 -31.21 -0.70
N ASP A 700 -47.39 -30.01 -1.24
CA ASP A 700 -48.33 -28.98 -0.80
C ASP A 700 -49.66 -29.14 -1.51
N VAL A 701 -50.72 -29.23 -0.72
CA VAL A 701 -52.10 -29.42 -1.16
C VAL A 701 -52.94 -28.25 -0.65
N SER A 702 -53.50 -27.50 -1.60
CA SER A 702 -54.49 -26.46 -1.33
C SER A 702 -55.85 -26.95 -1.80
N ALA A 703 -56.65 -27.41 -0.84
CA ALA A 703 -58.02 -27.87 -1.03
C ALA A 703 -59.00 -26.70 -0.97
N THR A 704 -60.06 -26.79 -1.77
CA THR A 704 -61.15 -25.80 -1.79
C THR A 704 -62.10 -25.94 -0.59
N GLU A 705 -62.27 -27.14 -0.03
CA GLU A 705 -63.20 -27.41 1.09
C GLU A 705 -62.60 -28.35 2.18
N PRO A 706 -62.82 -28.07 3.49
CA PRO A 706 -62.12 -28.75 4.60
C PRO A 706 -62.74 -30.08 5.09
N LEU A 707 -63.79 -30.61 4.45
CA LEU A 707 -64.55 -31.80 4.91
C LEU A 707 -64.46 -32.99 3.93
N GLU A 708 -63.45 -32.99 3.06
CA GLU A 708 -63.25 -33.95 1.98
C GLU A 708 -62.14 -34.97 2.29
N THR A 709 -62.05 -36.04 1.50
CA THR A 709 -61.05 -37.12 1.68
C THR A 709 -59.97 -37.00 0.62
N LEU A 710 -58.69 -37.06 1.01
CA LEU A 710 -57.57 -37.06 0.07
C LEU A 710 -57.13 -38.51 -0.22
N LEU A 711 -57.27 -38.95 -1.46
CA LEU A 711 -56.72 -40.21 -1.95
C LEU A 711 -55.31 -39.95 -2.51
N VAL A 712 -54.35 -40.66 -1.96
CA VAL A 712 -52.94 -40.64 -2.39
C VAL A 712 -52.60 -42.00 -2.97
N ASP A 713 -51.97 -42.02 -4.14
CA ASP A 713 -51.45 -43.26 -4.73
C ASP A 713 -50.41 -43.89 -3.79
N SER A 714 -50.71 -45.09 -3.27
CA SER A 714 -49.92 -45.77 -2.24
C SER A 714 -48.92 -46.77 -2.80
N THR A 715 -48.87 -46.97 -4.11
CA THR A 715 -47.92 -47.91 -4.74
C THR A 715 -46.47 -47.41 -4.70
N THR A 716 -46.26 -46.16 -4.25
CA THR A 716 -45.03 -45.42 -4.47
C THR A 716 -44.36 -44.89 -3.20
N THR A 717 -44.92 -45.08 -1.99
CA THR A 717 -44.42 -44.40 -0.77
C THR A 717 -44.63 -45.20 0.54
N ASP A 718 -43.56 -45.41 1.32
CA ASP A 718 -43.59 -46.25 2.55
C ASP A 718 -44.04 -45.49 3.82
N TRP A 719 -43.87 -44.18 3.88
CA TRP A 719 -44.29 -43.34 5.01
C TRP A 719 -44.90 -42.04 4.51
N LEU A 720 -46.05 -41.66 5.05
CA LEU A 720 -46.78 -40.45 4.69
C LEU A 720 -47.33 -39.81 5.97
N VAL A 721 -46.92 -38.57 6.23
CA VAL A 721 -47.39 -37.75 7.37
C VAL A 721 -48.08 -36.51 6.80
N MET A 722 -49.20 -36.11 7.41
CA MET A 722 -50.02 -34.99 6.96
C MET A 722 -50.06 -33.90 8.04
N GLY A 723 -49.78 -32.64 7.67
CA GLY A 723 -49.74 -31.52 8.60
C GLY A 723 -50.29 -30.22 8.02
N VAL A 724 -50.73 -29.29 8.88
CA VAL A 724 -51.24 -27.98 8.46
C VAL A 724 -50.11 -27.08 8.00
N ARG A 725 -50.25 -26.48 6.80
CA ARG A 725 -49.32 -25.44 6.34
C ARG A 725 -49.70 -24.10 6.97
N LYS A 726 -48.77 -23.50 7.72
CA LYS A 726 -48.92 -22.15 8.28
C LYS A 726 -47.79 -21.26 7.78
N THR A 727 -48.14 -20.07 7.32
CA THR A 727 -47.18 -19.05 6.88
C THR A 727 -47.19 -17.92 7.88
N TYR A 728 -46.02 -17.56 8.39
CA TYR A 728 -45.84 -16.46 9.33
C TYR A 728 -44.95 -15.40 8.69
N SER A 729 -45.40 -14.15 8.65
CA SER A 729 -44.52 -13.02 8.34
C SER A 729 -43.97 -12.48 9.65
N VAL A 730 -42.66 -12.53 9.83
CA VAL A 730 -42.01 -12.19 11.11
C VAL A 730 -41.42 -10.79 11.02
N GLN A 731 -41.89 -9.87 11.88
CA GLN A 731 -41.28 -8.57 12.16
C GLN A 731 -41.03 -8.44 13.67
N GLY A 732 -39.77 -8.34 14.10
CA GLY A 732 -39.40 -7.98 15.48
C GLY A 732 -38.88 -9.12 16.38
N THR A 733 -38.50 -8.74 17.62
CA THR A 733 -37.71 -9.54 18.57
C THR A 733 -38.42 -9.70 19.93
N ALA A 734 -38.95 -10.88 20.28
CA ALA A 734 -39.33 -11.24 21.67
C ALA A 734 -39.45 -12.77 21.89
N TRP A 735 -39.33 -13.21 23.17
CA TRP A 735 -38.68 -14.45 23.65
C TRP A 735 -39.55 -15.46 24.47
N THR A 736 -39.14 -16.75 24.56
CA THR A 736 -38.99 -17.68 25.72
C THR A 736 -38.59 -19.12 25.31
N SER A 737 -38.21 -19.98 26.28
CA SER A 737 -37.32 -21.16 26.22
C SER A 737 -37.80 -22.46 25.56
N PHE A 738 -36.87 -23.20 24.93
CA PHE A 738 -37.05 -24.53 24.33
C PHE A 738 -37.44 -25.64 25.34
N GLY A 739 -38.46 -26.41 25.00
CA GLY A 739 -38.85 -27.66 25.67
C GLY A 739 -38.13 -28.91 25.12
N LYS A 740 -38.16 -30.00 25.90
CA LYS A 740 -37.58 -31.31 25.50
C LYS A 740 -38.39 -31.93 24.36
N CYS A 741 -37.77 -32.07 23.19
CA CYS A 741 -38.34 -32.76 22.03
C CYS A 741 -38.25 -34.29 22.19
N LYS A 742 -39.36 -35.00 21.92
CA LYS A 742 -39.40 -36.46 21.73
C LYS A 742 -39.82 -36.74 20.29
N GLY A 743 -38.86 -36.83 19.37
CA GLY A 743 -39.14 -37.05 17.94
C GLY A 743 -38.00 -36.59 17.03
N ARG A 744 -38.26 -36.53 15.72
CA ARG A 744 -37.34 -35.91 14.75
C ARG A 744 -37.32 -34.39 14.96
N ARG A 745 -36.12 -33.81 14.91
CA ARG A 745 -35.93 -32.37 15.05
C ARG A 745 -36.49 -31.63 13.82
N PRO A 746 -36.94 -30.38 13.99
CA PRO A 746 -37.35 -29.53 12.88
C PRO A 746 -36.23 -29.34 11.86
N LEU A 747 -36.61 -29.26 10.58
CA LEU A 747 -35.74 -28.88 9.48
C LEU A 747 -36.05 -27.43 9.09
N LEU A 748 -35.03 -26.58 9.11
CA LEU A 748 -35.12 -25.19 8.68
C LEU A 748 -34.57 -25.06 7.26
N ARG A 749 -35.38 -24.60 6.32
CA ARG A 749 -34.93 -24.16 5.00
C ARG A 749 -34.85 -22.65 4.98
N HIS A 750 -33.66 -22.16 4.73
CA HIS A 750 -33.36 -20.76 4.50
C HIS A 750 -33.37 -20.54 2.99
N VAL A 751 -34.24 -19.65 2.51
CA VAL A 751 -34.33 -19.23 1.11
C VAL A 751 -34.04 -17.75 1.02
N THR A 752 -33.18 -17.37 0.08
CA THR A 752 -32.92 -15.98 -0.26
C THR A 752 -33.47 -15.74 -1.65
N SER A 753 -34.52 -14.93 -1.74
CA SER A 753 -35.08 -14.47 -3.01
C SER A 753 -34.60 -13.06 -3.26
N ALA A 754 -33.73 -12.87 -4.25
CA ALA A 754 -33.25 -11.55 -4.61
C ALA A 754 -34.26 -10.88 -5.57
N GLY A 755 -34.93 -9.82 -5.07
CA GLY A 755 -36.06 -9.17 -5.75
C GLY A 755 -35.81 -8.69 -7.20
N ASP A 756 -34.55 -8.46 -7.57
CA ASP A 756 -34.14 -7.99 -8.91
C ASP A 756 -33.31 -9.01 -9.72
N THR A 757 -32.81 -10.09 -9.10
CA THR A 757 -32.12 -11.19 -9.80
C THR A 757 -33.07 -12.37 -9.93
N VAL A 758 -34.11 -12.20 -10.74
CA VAL A 758 -35.18 -13.20 -10.97
C VAL A 758 -34.64 -14.58 -11.40
N ALA A 759 -33.36 -14.66 -11.79
CA ALA A 759 -32.71 -15.88 -12.24
C ALA A 759 -31.73 -16.52 -11.24
N THR A 760 -31.35 -15.88 -10.12
CA THR A 760 -30.40 -16.45 -9.14
C THR A 760 -31.14 -17.00 -7.92
N PHE A 761 -30.98 -18.29 -7.63
CA PHE A 761 -31.65 -18.98 -6.52
C PHE A 761 -30.65 -19.47 -5.48
N GLU A 762 -30.82 -19.00 -4.24
CA GLU A 762 -30.06 -19.47 -3.09
C GLU A 762 -31.03 -20.06 -2.06
N SER A 763 -30.83 -21.33 -1.72
CA SER A 763 -31.47 -21.93 -0.56
C SER A 763 -30.51 -22.87 0.16
N ARG A 764 -30.79 -23.12 1.43
CA ARG A 764 -29.98 -23.98 2.29
C ARG A 764 -30.84 -24.63 3.36
N PHE A 765 -30.53 -25.88 3.67
CA PHE A 765 -31.19 -26.63 4.74
C PHE A 765 -30.30 -26.73 5.98
N HIS A 766 -30.93 -26.65 7.14
CA HIS A 766 -30.29 -26.73 8.45
C HIS A 766 -31.10 -27.65 9.37
N SER A 767 -30.44 -28.60 10.02
CA SER A 767 -31.03 -29.34 11.15
C SER A 767 -31.05 -28.45 12.38
N VAL A 768 -32.19 -28.34 13.07
CA VAL A 768 -32.32 -27.51 14.27
C VAL A 768 -31.67 -28.22 15.46
N THR A 769 -30.46 -27.78 15.83
CA THR A 769 -29.72 -28.28 16.99
C THR A 769 -29.88 -27.34 18.20
N SER A 770 -29.22 -27.65 19.32
CA SER A 770 -29.14 -26.73 20.47
C SER A 770 -28.16 -25.57 20.25
N GLU A 771 -27.41 -25.57 19.15
CA GLU A 771 -26.43 -24.55 18.81
C GLU A 771 -27.04 -23.50 17.86
N PRO A 772 -26.58 -22.24 17.91
CA PRO A 772 -27.00 -21.21 16.96
C PRO A 772 -26.67 -21.58 15.51
N ILE A 773 -27.61 -21.36 14.60
CA ILE A 773 -27.43 -21.59 13.16
C ILE A 773 -26.96 -20.28 12.51
N ARG A 774 -25.84 -20.32 11.79
CA ARG A 774 -25.37 -19.18 10.99
C ARG A 774 -26.06 -19.17 9.62
N LEU A 775 -26.85 -18.14 9.38
CA LEU A 775 -27.52 -17.91 8.10
C LEU A 775 -26.60 -17.04 7.22
N HIS A 776 -26.22 -17.56 6.04
CA HIS A 776 -25.45 -16.81 5.05
C HIS A 776 -26.32 -16.58 3.82
N SER A 777 -26.60 -15.32 3.52
CA SER A 777 -27.50 -14.91 2.44
C SER A 777 -26.86 -13.86 1.56
N HIS A 778 -27.09 -13.93 0.25
CA HIS A 778 -26.67 -12.93 -0.72
C HIS A 778 -27.80 -11.92 -1.01
N THR A 779 -28.38 -11.33 0.05
CA THR A 779 -29.58 -10.45 0.00
C THR A 779 -29.31 -8.98 -0.34
N ALA A 780 -28.05 -8.53 -0.35
CA ALA A 780 -27.67 -7.12 -0.48
C ALA A 780 -26.71 -6.90 -1.66
N SER A 781 -26.65 -5.64 -2.15
CA SER A 781 -25.65 -5.23 -3.13
C SER A 781 -24.24 -5.53 -2.62
N ALA A 782 -23.49 -6.31 -3.39
CA ALA A 782 -22.08 -6.56 -3.07
C ALA A 782 -21.28 -5.27 -3.25
N PRO A 783 -20.20 -5.07 -2.47
CA PRO A 783 -19.39 -3.88 -2.62
C PRO A 783 -18.84 -3.78 -4.04
N PHE A 784 -18.80 -2.56 -4.57
CA PHE A 784 -18.29 -2.20 -5.90
C PHE A 784 -19.15 -2.67 -7.08
N LEU A 785 -20.30 -3.32 -6.84
CA LEU A 785 -21.29 -3.58 -7.87
C LEU A 785 -22.24 -2.38 -8.04
N PRO A 786 -22.76 -2.13 -9.26
CA PRO A 786 -23.81 -1.14 -9.48
C PRO A 786 -25.05 -1.43 -8.61
N GLU A 787 -25.75 -0.38 -8.20
CA GLU A 787 -27.01 -0.52 -7.46
C GLU A 787 -28.06 -1.19 -8.35
N GLY A 788 -28.31 -2.48 -8.12
CA GLY A 788 -29.60 -3.10 -8.41
C GLY A 788 -30.52 -2.86 -7.23
N SER A 789 -31.82 -2.71 -7.46
CA SER A 789 -32.88 -2.58 -6.46
C SER A 789 -33.10 -3.91 -5.73
N ILE A 790 -32.07 -4.39 -5.03
CA ILE A 790 -32.09 -5.68 -4.34
C ILE A 790 -32.62 -5.43 -2.92
N ALA A 791 -33.93 -5.30 -2.80
CA ALA A 791 -34.61 -5.70 -1.58
C ALA A 791 -34.82 -7.22 -1.67
N GLY A 792 -33.78 -8.00 -1.37
CA GLY A 792 -33.92 -9.44 -1.27
C GLY A 792 -34.73 -9.80 -0.02
N GLU A 793 -35.74 -10.65 -0.18
CA GLU A 793 -36.51 -11.17 0.96
C GLU A 793 -35.81 -12.42 1.50
N LEU A 794 -35.54 -12.40 2.81
CA LEU A 794 -35.10 -13.58 3.55
C LEU A 794 -36.34 -14.37 3.98
N VAL A 795 -36.54 -15.54 3.38
CA VAL A 795 -37.66 -16.43 3.71
C VAL A 795 -37.12 -17.63 4.50
N LEU A 796 -37.73 -17.89 5.66
CA LEU A 796 -37.43 -19.05 6.50
C LEU A 796 -38.63 -19.99 6.50
N GLU A 797 -38.45 -21.19 5.96
CA GLU A 797 -39.45 -22.26 5.95
C GLU A 797 -39.06 -23.31 7.00
N ILE A 798 -40.01 -23.71 7.86
CA ILE A 798 -39.76 -24.70 8.93
C ILE A 798 -40.65 -25.91 8.70
N TYR A 799 -40.03 -27.09 8.62
CA TYR A 799 -40.70 -28.37 8.60
C TYR A 799 -40.57 -29.03 9.98
N GLN A 800 -41.69 -29.18 10.70
CA GLN A 800 -41.71 -29.69 12.08
C GLN A 800 -42.92 -30.58 12.35
N MET A 801 -42.81 -31.43 13.37
CA MET A 801 -43.91 -32.28 13.84
C MET A 801 -44.57 -31.67 15.08
N PRO A 802 -45.86 -31.94 15.36
CA PRO A 802 -46.55 -31.43 16.54
C PRO A 802 -45.86 -31.75 17.88
N GLU A 803 -45.18 -32.91 17.96
CA GLU A 803 -44.48 -33.38 19.16
C GLU A 803 -43.11 -32.69 19.37
N CYS A 804 -42.65 -31.93 18.37
CA CYS A 804 -41.36 -31.26 18.34
C CYS A 804 -41.45 -29.95 17.56
N SER A 805 -42.27 -29.01 18.03
CA SER A 805 -42.45 -27.71 17.41
C SER A 805 -41.39 -26.70 17.83
N ILE A 806 -41.00 -25.84 16.89
CA ILE A 806 -40.35 -24.56 17.17
C ILE A 806 -41.44 -23.58 17.54
N ASP A 807 -41.36 -23.05 18.75
CA ASP A 807 -42.31 -22.03 19.22
C ASP A 807 -41.86 -20.62 18.80
N GLN A 808 -40.54 -20.37 18.69
CA GLN A 808 -39.96 -19.07 18.38
C GLN A 808 -38.60 -19.15 17.66
N ILE A 809 -38.26 -18.11 16.89
CA ILE A 809 -36.97 -17.95 16.18
C ILE A 809 -36.35 -16.61 16.58
N LEU A 810 -35.07 -16.63 16.98
CA LEU A 810 -34.27 -15.43 17.17
C LEU A 810 -33.31 -15.25 15.99
N VAL A 811 -33.42 -14.12 15.31
CA VAL A 811 -32.46 -13.71 14.27
C VAL A 811 -31.66 -12.52 14.79
N SER A 812 -30.34 -12.64 14.82
CA SER A 812 -29.43 -11.57 15.25
C SER A 812 -28.24 -11.45 14.31
N THR A 813 -27.61 -10.28 14.29
CA THR A 813 -26.39 -10.05 13.51
C THR A 813 -25.15 -10.45 14.33
N GLU A 814 -24.32 -11.32 13.76
CA GLU A 814 -23.11 -11.81 14.41
C GLU A 814 -21.87 -11.06 13.87
N ILE A 815 -21.25 -10.24 14.72
CA ILE A 815 -20.12 -9.39 14.31
C ILE A 815 -18.90 -10.22 13.88
N SER A 816 -18.65 -11.38 14.50
CA SER A 816 -17.57 -12.29 14.11
C SER A 816 -17.73 -12.76 12.66
N SER A 817 -18.94 -13.13 12.26
CA SER A 817 -19.28 -13.56 10.90
C SER A 817 -19.17 -12.39 9.90
N VAL A 818 -19.48 -11.16 10.30
CA VAL A 818 -19.21 -9.97 9.48
C VAL A 818 -17.70 -9.80 9.28
N LEU A 819 -16.91 -9.79 10.37
CA LEU A 819 -15.45 -9.66 10.32
C LEU A 819 -14.80 -10.75 9.45
N ALA A 820 -15.31 -11.99 9.50
CA ALA A 820 -14.85 -13.12 8.69
C ALA A 820 -14.93 -12.85 7.18
N LYS A 821 -15.92 -12.08 6.71
CA LYS A 821 -16.13 -11.80 5.28
C LYS A 821 -15.49 -10.51 4.78
N ILE A 822 -14.92 -9.70 5.68
CA ILE A 822 -14.27 -8.45 5.32
C ILE A 822 -13.11 -8.69 4.35
N VAL A 823 -12.28 -9.72 4.59
CA VAL A 823 -11.11 -9.99 3.73
C VAL A 823 -11.53 -10.46 2.33
N SER A 824 -12.50 -11.37 2.22
CA SER A 824 -12.92 -11.88 0.91
C SER A 824 -13.66 -10.83 0.08
N ARG A 825 -14.49 -9.98 0.72
CA ARG A 825 -15.27 -8.93 0.04
C ARG A 825 -14.48 -7.65 -0.27
N TYR A 826 -13.47 -7.31 0.53
CA TYR A 826 -12.71 -6.04 0.43
C TYR A 826 -11.20 -6.24 0.23
N ARG A 827 -10.76 -7.39 -0.29
CA ARG A 827 -9.34 -7.68 -0.57
C ARG A 827 -8.62 -6.56 -1.34
N MET A 828 -9.29 -5.96 -2.32
CA MET A 828 -8.71 -4.85 -3.10
C MET A 828 -8.51 -3.59 -2.27
N THR A 829 -9.42 -3.28 -1.33
CA THR A 829 -9.26 -2.18 -0.38
C THR A 829 -8.02 -2.37 0.50
N VAL A 830 -7.82 -3.60 1.01
CA VAL A 830 -6.66 -3.94 1.84
C VAL A 830 -5.34 -3.78 1.09
N ILE A 831 -5.31 -4.06 -0.22
CA ILE A 831 -4.12 -3.89 -1.06
C ILE A 831 -3.92 -2.42 -1.49
N ALA A 832 -4.98 -1.71 -1.87
CA ALA A 832 -4.90 -0.37 -2.44
C ALA A 832 -4.71 0.75 -1.40
N TRP A 833 -5.30 0.63 -0.21
CA TRP A 833 -5.25 1.71 0.77
C TRP A 833 -3.87 1.97 1.40
N PRO A 834 -3.01 0.97 1.68
CA PRO A 834 -1.63 1.21 2.10
C PRO A 834 -0.86 2.09 1.11
N ILE A 835 -1.13 1.93 -0.18
CA ILE A 835 -0.54 2.73 -1.26
C ILE A 835 -1.03 4.18 -1.19
N ALA A 836 -2.34 4.37 -0.98
CA ALA A 836 -2.92 5.70 -0.77
C ALA A 836 -2.30 6.40 0.45
N TRP A 837 -2.05 5.67 1.54
CA TRP A 837 -1.36 6.21 2.70
C TRP A 837 0.09 6.62 2.42
N VAL A 838 0.83 5.85 1.61
CA VAL A 838 2.16 6.27 1.13
C VAL A 838 2.07 7.57 0.35
N ALA A 839 1.07 7.73 -0.51
CA ALA A 839 0.87 8.99 -1.24
C ALA A 839 0.60 10.18 -0.28
N VAL A 840 -0.18 9.98 0.78
CA VAL A 840 -0.40 10.99 1.83
C VAL A 840 0.91 11.34 2.56
N VAL A 841 1.74 10.34 2.90
CA VAL A 841 3.03 10.57 3.54
C VAL A 841 3.99 11.32 2.61
N ILE A 842 4.04 10.95 1.32
CA ILE A 842 4.83 11.65 0.30
C ILE A 842 4.34 13.10 0.16
N MET A 843 3.04 13.34 0.12
CA MET A 843 2.46 14.69 0.06
C MET A 843 2.90 15.55 1.25
N TRP A 844 2.93 14.96 2.45
CA TRP A 844 3.45 15.62 3.64
C TRP A 844 4.96 15.90 3.54
N GLN A 845 5.76 14.92 3.11
CA GLN A 845 7.20 15.08 2.90
C GLN A 845 7.51 16.18 1.88
N MET A 846 6.75 16.24 0.78
CA MET A 846 6.87 17.30 -0.24
C MET A 846 6.52 18.68 0.32
N THR A 847 5.43 18.78 1.10
CA THR A 847 5.05 20.05 1.74
C THR A 847 6.15 20.55 2.68
N LYS A 848 6.77 19.64 3.44
CA LYS A 848 7.92 19.97 4.28
C LYS A 848 9.15 20.35 3.47
N LEU A 849 9.48 19.61 2.42
CA LEU A 849 10.59 19.96 1.53
C LEU A 849 10.43 21.36 0.92
N MET A 850 9.22 21.73 0.49
CA MET A 850 8.94 23.04 -0.10
C MET A 850 9.10 24.19 0.91
N THR A 851 8.67 23.96 2.15
CA THR A 851 8.70 24.96 3.24
C THR A 851 10.08 25.06 3.89
N SER A 852 10.65 23.95 4.36
CA SER A 852 11.92 23.90 5.10
C SER A 852 13.17 23.78 4.21
N GLY A 853 13.02 23.29 2.97
CA GLY A 853 14.15 22.97 2.10
C GLY A 853 14.88 21.66 2.45
N HIS A 854 14.38 20.90 3.43
CA HIS A 854 14.92 19.61 3.86
C HIS A 854 13.89 18.50 3.66
N PHE A 855 14.32 17.37 3.09
CA PHE A 855 13.49 16.18 2.93
C PHE A 855 13.56 15.34 4.20
N THR A 856 12.45 15.21 4.92
CA THR A 856 12.32 14.43 6.15
C THR A 856 12.31 12.93 5.86
N SER A 857 12.89 12.11 6.74
CA SER A 857 12.79 10.64 6.67
C SER A 857 11.35 10.14 6.66
N PHE A 858 11.11 8.98 6.01
CA PHE A 858 9.76 8.42 5.90
C PHE A 858 9.14 8.10 7.26
N GLY A 859 9.88 7.47 8.17
CA GLY A 859 9.37 7.15 9.51
C GLY A 859 8.92 8.40 10.27
N SER A 860 9.73 9.47 10.27
CA SER A 860 9.35 10.72 10.95
C SER A 860 8.13 11.39 10.30
N ALA A 861 7.98 11.28 8.97
CA ALA A 861 6.79 11.74 8.28
C ALA A 861 5.56 10.88 8.62
N LEU A 862 5.72 9.55 8.67
CA LEU A 862 4.67 8.59 9.03
C LEU A 862 4.13 8.87 10.43
N GLU A 863 5.00 9.13 11.40
CA GLU A 863 4.62 9.48 12.77
C GLU A 863 3.77 10.77 12.83
N GLN A 864 4.15 11.78 12.05
CA GLN A 864 3.42 13.05 11.98
C GLN A 864 2.07 12.90 11.26
N VAL A 865 2.02 12.03 10.24
CA VAL A 865 0.77 11.67 9.56
C VAL A 865 -0.15 10.92 10.51
N ALA A 866 0.35 9.90 11.23
CA ALA A 866 -0.40 9.13 12.22
C ALA A 866 -1.07 10.03 13.26
N ARG A 867 -0.33 11.02 13.78
CA ARG A 867 -0.82 11.92 14.84
C ARG A 867 -1.85 12.94 14.38
N ARG A 868 -1.74 13.47 13.14
CA ARG A 868 -2.53 14.64 12.71
C ARG A 868 -3.30 14.45 11.41
N TRP A 869 -2.71 13.84 10.40
CA TRP A 869 -3.34 13.76 9.07
C TRP A 869 -4.23 12.54 8.93
N MET A 870 -3.87 11.40 9.53
CA MET A 870 -4.67 10.17 9.48
C MET A 870 -6.09 10.37 10.02
N PRO A 871 -6.31 11.01 11.19
CA PRO A 871 -7.66 11.31 11.66
C PRO A 871 -8.44 12.24 10.74
N LEU A 872 -7.78 13.25 10.15
CA LEU A 872 -8.41 14.21 9.24
C LEU A 872 -8.82 13.56 7.91
N VAL A 873 -7.94 12.75 7.32
CA VAL A 873 -8.22 12.00 6.08
C VAL A 873 -9.34 11.00 6.33
N THR A 874 -9.33 10.30 7.46
CA THR A 874 -10.41 9.35 7.83
C THR A 874 -11.75 10.07 8.01
N ALA A 875 -11.77 11.23 8.66
CA ALA A 875 -12.98 12.05 8.78
C ALA A 875 -13.48 12.55 7.41
N GLY A 876 -12.58 12.92 6.51
CA GLY A 876 -12.91 13.29 5.13
C GLY A 876 -13.51 12.13 4.32
N LEU A 877 -12.94 10.92 4.43
CA LEU A 877 -13.48 9.71 3.80
C LEU A 877 -14.87 9.36 4.35
N MET A 878 -15.07 9.50 5.66
CA MET A 878 -16.38 9.30 6.30
C MET A 878 -17.43 10.29 5.80
N LEU A 879 -17.06 11.57 5.70
CA LEU A 879 -17.95 12.61 5.16
C LEU A 879 -18.30 12.32 3.69
N GLY A 880 -17.29 11.99 2.87
CA GLY A 880 -17.48 11.63 1.46
C GLY A 880 -18.39 10.41 1.28
N ALA A 881 -18.18 9.36 2.07
CA ALA A 881 -19.01 8.17 2.03
C ALA A 881 -20.44 8.42 2.54
N SER A 882 -20.61 9.26 3.56
CA SER A 882 -21.93 9.69 4.02
C SER A 882 -22.67 10.45 2.93
N LEU A 883 -21.98 11.36 2.22
CA LEU A 883 -22.53 12.05 1.05
C LEU A 883 -22.84 11.08 -0.09
N HIS A 884 -22.00 10.07 -0.32
CA HIS A 884 -22.24 9.02 -1.31
C HIS A 884 -23.52 8.22 -1.01
N CYS A 885 -23.74 7.80 0.24
CA CYS A 885 -24.95 7.10 0.66
C CYS A 885 -26.22 7.95 0.44
N ILE A 886 -26.12 9.27 0.60
CA ILE A 886 -27.26 10.20 0.44
C ILE A 886 -27.50 10.57 -1.02
N ALA A 887 -26.45 11.00 -1.73
CA ALA A 887 -26.53 11.60 -3.05
C ALA A 887 -26.53 10.58 -4.20
N ARG A 888 -26.10 9.33 -3.94
CA ARG A 888 -26.06 8.20 -4.90
C ARG A 888 -25.46 8.58 -6.26
N VAL A 889 -24.35 9.32 -6.23
CA VAL A 889 -23.69 9.81 -7.45
C VAL A 889 -23.19 8.62 -8.29
N PRO A 890 -23.62 8.46 -9.55
CA PRO A 890 -23.16 7.35 -10.40
C PRO A 890 -21.64 7.33 -10.54
N GLY A 891 -21.03 6.14 -10.41
CA GLY A 891 -19.58 5.93 -10.54
C GLY A 891 -18.78 6.15 -9.25
N SER A 892 -19.35 6.85 -8.25
CA SER A 892 -18.66 7.12 -6.99
C SER A 892 -18.54 5.90 -6.05
N GLN A 893 -19.22 4.78 -6.36
CA GLN A 893 -19.08 3.53 -5.62
C GLN A 893 -17.64 2.99 -5.64
N THR A 894 -16.86 3.31 -6.68
CA THR A 894 -15.45 2.91 -6.79
C THR A 894 -14.52 3.72 -5.87
N MET A 895 -14.96 4.90 -5.41
CA MET A 895 -14.15 5.82 -4.60
C MET A 895 -14.26 5.56 -3.09
N PHE A 896 -15.32 4.87 -2.65
CA PHE A 896 -15.56 4.51 -1.26
C PHE A 896 -15.54 2.98 -1.11
N LEU A 897 -15.98 2.43 0.03
CA LEU A 897 -16.10 0.97 0.23
C LEU A 897 -17.19 0.32 -0.66
N GLY A 898 -17.55 0.90 -1.82
CA GLY A 898 -18.42 0.23 -2.77
C GLY A 898 -19.86 0.01 -2.31
N THR A 899 -20.31 0.63 -1.24
CA THR A 899 -21.62 0.39 -0.63
C THR A 899 -22.41 1.68 -0.45
N PHE A 900 -23.72 1.59 -0.75
CA PHE A 900 -24.69 2.66 -0.55
C PHE A 900 -25.35 2.61 0.84
N GLN A 901 -25.12 1.56 1.63
CA GLN A 901 -25.79 1.37 2.91
C GLN A 901 -25.02 2.02 4.07
N ALA A 902 -25.71 2.90 4.80
CA ALA A 902 -25.13 3.64 5.93
C ALA A 902 -24.61 2.73 7.07
N VAL A 903 -25.17 1.52 7.22
CA VAL A 903 -24.76 0.55 8.24
C VAL A 903 -23.28 0.13 8.12
N TYR A 904 -22.71 0.23 6.92
CA TYR A 904 -21.32 -0.14 6.66
C TYR A 904 -20.34 1.03 6.77
N LEU A 905 -20.80 2.27 7.01
CA LEU A 905 -19.91 3.42 7.20
C LEU A 905 -18.81 3.18 8.25
N PRO A 906 -19.08 2.56 9.43
CA PRO A 906 -18.04 2.27 10.43
C PRO A 906 -16.85 1.47 9.90
N LEU A 907 -17.01 0.69 8.83
CA LEU A 907 -15.91 -0.04 8.19
C LEU A 907 -14.82 0.91 7.65
N ILE A 908 -15.14 2.16 7.33
CA ILE A 908 -14.15 3.14 6.84
C ILE A 908 -13.10 3.44 7.91
N ILE A 909 -13.52 3.62 9.17
CA ILE A 909 -12.58 3.84 10.29
C ILE A 909 -11.74 2.57 10.49
N LEU A 910 -12.38 1.40 10.44
CA LEU A 910 -11.70 0.12 10.60
C LEU A 910 -10.62 -0.06 9.52
N PHE A 911 -10.97 0.10 8.24
CA PHE A 911 -10.03 -0.04 7.12
C PHE A 911 -8.97 1.05 7.10
N ALA A 912 -9.30 2.29 7.46
CA ALA A 912 -8.34 3.38 7.53
C ALA A 912 -7.24 3.07 8.56
N GLY A 913 -7.64 2.66 9.76
CA GLY A 913 -6.70 2.24 10.81
C GLY A 913 -5.94 0.96 10.45
N TRP A 914 -6.62 -0.03 9.88
CA TRP A 914 -6.02 -1.33 9.55
C TRP A 914 -4.99 -1.21 8.42
N SER A 915 -5.35 -0.54 7.31
CA SER A 915 -4.44 -0.30 6.17
C SER A 915 -3.27 0.61 6.54
N PHE A 916 -3.49 1.62 7.39
CA PHE A 916 -2.40 2.45 7.92
C PHE A 916 -1.46 1.62 8.80
N GLY A 917 -1.98 0.74 9.65
CA GLY A 917 -1.18 -0.18 10.45
C GLY A 917 -0.40 -1.20 9.59
N PHE A 918 -0.97 -1.69 8.49
CA PHE A 918 -0.20 -2.48 7.52
C PHE A 918 0.95 -1.69 6.90
N LEU A 919 0.74 -0.42 6.55
CA LEU A 919 1.84 0.45 6.11
C LEU A 919 2.92 0.58 7.19
N CYS A 920 2.53 0.75 8.46
CA CYS A 920 3.49 0.78 9.58
C CYS A 920 4.30 -0.52 9.67
N LEU A 921 3.67 -1.69 9.52
CA LEU A 921 4.35 -3.00 9.53
C LEU A 921 5.29 -3.17 8.33
N ILE A 922 4.86 -2.79 7.13
CA ILE A 922 5.68 -2.87 5.92
C ILE A 922 6.90 -1.95 6.06
N TRP A 923 6.70 -0.74 6.59
CA TRP A 923 7.78 0.18 6.90
C TRP A 923 8.77 -0.38 7.92
N THR A 924 8.30 -0.97 9.02
CA THR A 924 9.19 -1.52 10.06
C THR A 924 10.02 -2.70 9.53
N VAL A 925 9.41 -3.57 8.71
CA VAL A 925 10.12 -4.67 8.03
C VAL A 925 11.14 -4.14 7.02
N LEU A 926 10.77 -3.16 6.20
CA LEU A 926 11.67 -2.51 5.24
C LEU A 926 12.88 -1.88 5.95
N GLU A 927 12.63 -1.13 7.03
CA GLU A 927 13.69 -0.46 7.78
C GLU A 927 14.62 -1.48 8.46
N ALA A 928 14.07 -2.56 9.02
CA ALA A 928 14.86 -3.64 9.61
C ALA A 928 15.75 -4.36 8.58
N THR A 929 15.19 -4.66 7.39
CA THR A 929 15.92 -5.33 6.31
C THR A 929 16.99 -4.44 5.66
N LEU A 930 16.72 -3.14 5.49
CA LEU A 930 17.73 -2.17 5.04
C LEU A 930 18.85 -1.98 6.08
N ARG A 931 18.53 -1.99 7.37
CA ARG A 931 19.55 -1.97 8.44
C ARG A 931 20.41 -3.21 8.41
N LEU A 932 19.79 -4.39 8.35
CA LEU A 932 20.51 -5.66 8.29
C LEU A 932 21.44 -5.73 7.07
N SER A 933 20.93 -5.42 5.87
CA SER A 933 21.72 -5.43 4.64
C SER A 933 22.83 -4.37 4.64
N SER A 934 22.58 -3.17 5.18
CA SER A 934 23.64 -2.17 5.37
C SER A 934 24.71 -2.62 6.37
N GLY A 935 24.32 -3.31 7.45
CA GLY A 935 25.22 -3.90 8.45
C GLY A 935 26.11 -5.01 7.88
N ILE A 936 25.51 -5.88 7.05
CA ILE A 936 26.26 -6.90 6.29
C ILE A 936 27.21 -6.22 5.30
N SER A 937 26.75 -5.21 4.58
CA SER A 937 27.59 -4.45 3.63
C SER A 937 28.74 -3.74 4.32
N THR A 938 28.57 -3.23 5.55
CA THR A 938 29.68 -2.69 6.35
C THR A 938 30.65 -3.76 6.80
N ALA A 939 30.17 -4.96 7.16
CA ALA A 939 30.99 -6.07 7.63
C ALA A 939 31.80 -6.73 6.50
N LEU A 940 31.26 -6.79 5.29
CA LEU A 940 31.91 -7.37 4.11
C LEU A 940 32.90 -6.40 3.43
N ARG A 941 32.89 -5.10 3.78
CA ARG A 941 33.82 -4.12 3.22
C ARG A 941 35.24 -4.41 3.71
N THR A 942 36.16 -4.64 2.77
CA THR A 942 37.58 -4.81 3.07
C THR A 942 38.28 -3.45 3.08
N SER A 943 39.38 -3.30 3.83
CA SER A 943 40.17 -2.06 3.89
C SER A 943 40.69 -1.57 2.53
N ASN A 944 40.68 -2.42 1.49
CA ASN A 944 41.09 -2.07 0.12
C ASN A 944 39.97 -1.38 -0.69
N ASP A 945 38.70 -1.50 -0.29
CA ASP A 945 37.58 -0.87 -0.99
C ASP A 945 37.52 0.65 -0.80
N ASP A 946 38.18 1.19 0.23
CA ASP A 946 38.25 2.65 0.46
C ASP A 946 39.18 3.35 -0.57
N ASN A 947 39.96 2.58 -1.36
CA ASN A 947 40.77 3.08 -2.48
C ASN A 947 40.04 3.07 -3.83
N THR A 948 38.77 2.62 -3.91
CA THR A 948 38.03 2.74 -5.18
C THR A 948 37.78 4.21 -5.49
N LYS A 949 38.38 4.66 -6.60
CA LYS A 949 38.17 5.97 -7.22
C LYS A 949 36.67 6.30 -7.21
N ILE A 950 36.30 7.32 -6.45
CA ILE A 950 35.03 8.02 -6.64
C ILE A 950 35.05 8.51 -8.08
N ILE A 951 34.27 7.87 -8.95
CA ILE A 951 34.05 8.32 -10.32
C ILE A 951 33.44 9.72 -10.18
N ASN A 952 34.24 10.74 -10.47
CA ASN A 952 33.79 12.11 -10.68
C ASN A 952 33.02 12.15 -12.01
N GLU A 953 31.85 11.57 -12.03
CA GLU A 953 30.85 12.01 -12.98
C GLU A 953 30.03 13.07 -12.25
N GLU A 954 30.10 14.31 -12.74
CA GLU A 954 28.87 15.12 -12.74
C GLU A 954 27.74 14.17 -13.15
N THR A 955 26.55 14.27 -12.56
CA THR A 955 25.35 13.61 -13.10
C THR A 955 25.21 14.07 -14.56
N ASN A 956 25.90 13.38 -15.46
CA ASN A 956 25.94 13.66 -16.87
C ASN A 956 24.55 13.25 -17.28
N ALA A 957 23.76 14.20 -17.80
CA ALA A 957 22.46 13.86 -18.34
C ALA A 957 22.60 12.67 -19.30
N LEU A 958 23.70 12.58 -20.07
CA LEU A 958 24.04 11.41 -20.89
C LEU A 958 24.30 10.12 -20.08
N GLY A 959 24.97 10.15 -18.93
CA GLY A 959 25.23 8.97 -18.09
C GLY A 959 23.98 8.39 -17.43
N VAL A 960 22.93 9.19 -17.25
CA VAL A 960 21.59 8.74 -16.83
C VAL A 960 20.75 8.32 -18.05
N LEU A 961 20.77 9.13 -19.11
CA LEU A 961 19.91 8.96 -20.28
C LEU A 961 20.32 7.77 -21.15
N ILE A 962 21.61 7.47 -21.33
CA ILE A 962 22.06 6.36 -22.18
C ILE A 962 21.65 5.00 -21.60
N PRO A 963 21.97 4.65 -20.33
CA PRO A 963 21.50 3.39 -19.75
C PRO A 963 19.97 3.32 -19.67
N SER A 964 19.31 4.43 -19.35
CA SER A 964 17.84 4.49 -19.33
C SER A 964 17.23 4.26 -20.70
N ALA A 965 17.82 4.83 -21.77
CA ALA A 965 17.40 4.60 -23.15
C ALA A 965 17.69 3.17 -23.60
N LEU A 966 18.82 2.58 -23.23
CA LEU A 966 19.15 1.18 -23.53
C LEU A 966 18.17 0.22 -22.86
N VAL A 967 17.84 0.42 -21.58
CA VAL A 967 16.83 -0.39 -20.87
C VAL A 967 15.44 -0.16 -21.48
N SER A 968 15.11 1.06 -21.88
CA SER A 968 13.83 1.35 -22.57
C SER A 968 13.74 0.68 -23.93
N ILE A 969 14.82 0.67 -24.72
CA ILE A 969 14.92 -0.06 -25.99
C ILE A 969 14.80 -1.57 -25.75
N LEU A 970 15.45 -2.09 -24.70
CA LEU A 970 15.34 -3.49 -24.31
C LEU A 970 13.90 -3.86 -23.94
N VAL A 971 13.19 -3.00 -23.19
CA VAL A 971 11.78 -3.19 -22.86
C VAL A 971 10.91 -3.13 -24.12
N TYR A 972 11.18 -2.20 -25.03
CA TYR A 972 10.44 -2.10 -26.29
C TYR A 972 10.63 -3.33 -27.20
N LEU A 973 11.83 -3.92 -27.21
CA LEU A 973 12.20 -4.97 -28.17
C LEU A 973 12.16 -6.40 -27.62
N LEU A 974 12.42 -6.62 -26.33
CA LEU A 974 12.81 -7.95 -25.83
C LEU A 974 12.21 -8.35 -24.48
N VAL A 975 11.95 -7.42 -23.55
CA VAL A 975 11.53 -7.77 -22.18
C VAL A 975 10.27 -7.03 -21.74
N PRO A 976 9.41 -7.66 -20.91
CA PRO A 976 8.24 -6.99 -20.35
C PRO A 976 8.67 -5.85 -19.43
N HIS A 977 7.92 -4.76 -19.43
CA HIS A 977 8.23 -3.57 -18.62
C HIS A 977 8.24 -3.88 -17.11
N GLN A 978 7.49 -4.89 -16.69
CA GLN A 978 7.45 -5.40 -15.32
C GLN A 978 8.81 -5.94 -14.86
N LEU A 979 9.61 -6.55 -15.75
CA LEU A 979 10.95 -7.05 -15.41
C LEU A 979 11.90 -5.89 -15.17
N ALA A 980 11.85 -4.87 -16.03
CA ALA A 980 12.61 -3.64 -15.84
C ALA A 980 12.23 -2.92 -14.53
N PHE A 981 10.97 -3.02 -14.09
CA PHE A 981 10.54 -2.49 -12.79
C PHE A 981 11.21 -3.22 -11.62
N VAL A 982 11.24 -4.55 -11.64
CA VAL A 982 11.88 -5.38 -10.60
C VAL A 982 13.39 -5.12 -10.53
N ILE A 983 14.05 -5.01 -11.70
CA ILE A 983 15.47 -4.67 -11.77
C ILE A 983 15.70 -3.26 -11.20
N SER A 984 14.86 -2.29 -11.56
CA SER A 984 14.94 -0.91 -11.05
C SER A 984 14.77 -0.86 -9.53
N PHE A 985 13.85 -1.66 -8.98
CA PHE A 985 13.69 -1.82 -7.53
C PHE A 985 14.96 -2.38 -6.88
N ALA A 986 15.55 -3.44 -7.44
CA ALA A 986 16.77 -4.05 -6.91
C ALA A 986 17.98 -3.09 -6.96
N VAL A 987 18.11 -2.33 -8.05
CA VAL A 987 19.15 -1.29 -8.20
C VAL A 987 18.99 -0.19 -7.15
N LEU A 988 17.76 0.30 -6.94
CA LEU A 988 17.53 1.34 -5.94
C LEU A 988 17.74 0.81 -4.52
N TRP A 989 17.27 -0.41 -4.22
CA TRP A 989 17.50 -1.06 -2.94
C TRP A 989 18.98 -1.16 -2.62
N THR A 990 19.77 -1.75 -3.53
CA THR A 990 21.22 -1.90 -3.37
C THR A 990 21.90 -0.55 -3.22
N SER A 991 21.50 0.46 -4.00
CA SER A 991 22.01 1.84 -3.84
C SER A 991 21.77 2.39 -2.44
N VAL A 992 20.55 2.25 -1.90
CA VAL A 992 20.21 2.68 -0.53
C VAL A 992 21.02 1.93 0.52
N THR A 993 21.22 0.61 0.37
CA THR A 993 22.04 -0.17 1.31
C THR A 993 23.49 0.31 1.34
N VAL A 994 24.07 0.59 0.17
CA VAL A 994 25.44 1.13 0.04
C VAL A 994 25.53 2.53 0.62
N PHE A 995 24.52 3.39 0.38
CA PHE A 995 24.50 4.75 0.95
C PHE A 995 24.44 4.73 2.48
N ARG A 996 23.64 3.83 3.07
CA ARG A 996 23.52 3.67 4.52
C ARG A 996 24.76 3.02 5.16
N ALA A 997 25.46 2.15 4.43
CA ALA A 997 26.68 1.48 4.87
C ALA A 997 27.92 2.40 4.91
N ARG A 998 27.87 3.61 4.36
CA ARG A 998 29.04 4.52 4.34
C ARG A 998 29.12 5.36 5.61
N PRO A 999 30.18 5.22 6.43
CA PRO A 999 30.40 6.07 7.59
C PRO A 999 30.92 7.44 7.12
N SER A 1000 30.11 8.49 7.28
CA SER A 1000 30.41 9.93 7.11
C SER A 1000 30.33 10.56 5.69
N PRO A 1001 29.86 11.82 5.59
CA PRO A 1001 29.74 12.55 4.33
C PRO A 1001 31.12 12.97 3.83
N ILE A 1002 31.64 12.20 2.86
CA ILE A 1002 32.89 12.47 2.16
C ILE A 1002 32.76 13.81 1.38
N VAL A 1003 33.28 14.92 1.93
CA VAL A 1003 33.47 16.18 1.20
C VAL A 1003 34.75 16.04 0.37
N SER A 1004 34.64 15.84 -0.96
CA SER A 1004 35.78 15.98 -1.88
C SER A 1004 35.88 17.41 -2.36
N GLU A 1005 37.00 18.07 -2.09
CA GLU A 1005 37.34 19.31 -2.77
C GLU A 1005 38.04 18.98 -4.10
N ILE A 1006 37.46 19.41 -5.23
CA ILE A 1006 38.18 19.59 -6.49
C ILE A 1006 37.83 20.97 -7.04
N ARG A 1007 38.89 21.72 -7.36
CA ARG A 1007 38.90 22.98 -8.12
C ARG A 1007 38.00 22.88 -9.36
N ARG A 1008 37.13 23.88 -9.50
CA ARG A 1008 36.09 24.11 -10.54
C ARG A 1008 34.73 23.51 -10.15
N ASN A 1009 33.86 24.39 -9.63
CA ASN A 1009 32.39 24.27 -9.56
C ASN A 1009 31.79 22.87 -9.80
N ARG A 1010 31.69 22.04 -8.76
CA ARG A 1010 30.53 21.18 -8.37
C ARG A 1010 31.03 20.01 -7.51
N VAL A 1011 30.66 20.03 -6.22
CA VAL A 1011 30.89 18.93 -5.27
C VAL A 1011 29.59 18.11 -5.16
N LEU A 1012 29.65 16.79 -5.42
CA LEU A 1012 28.54 15.87 -5.16
C LEU A 1012 28.59 15.41 -3.69
N ILE A 1013 28.04 16.23 -2.79
CA ILE A 1013 27.78 15.82 -1.40
C ILE A 1013 26.47 15.01 -1.42
N LEU A 1014 26.54 13.70 -1.17
CA LEU A 1014 25.35 12.92 -0.82
C LEU A 1014 24.78 13.49 0.49
N LYS A 1015 23.72 14.31 0.40
CA LYS A 1015 23.08 14.85 1.60
C LYS A 1015 22.16 13.78 2.18
N PRO A 1016 21.97 13.72 3.52
CA PRO A 1016 21.05 12.79 4.19
C PRO A 1016 19.66 12.72 3.52
N SER A 1017 19.16 13.87 3.05
CA SER A 1017 17.89 14.00 2.33
C SER A 1017 17.78 13.15 1.04
N SER A 1018 18.88 12.78 0.39
CA SER A 1018 18.88 11.91 -0.80
C SER A 1018 18.58 10.46 -0.43
N VAL A 1019 19.17 9.99 0.68
CA VAL A 1019 18.99 8.63 1.19
C VAL A 1019 17.57 8.45 1.71
N ASP A 1020 17.05 9.47 2.41
CA ASP A 1020 15.66 9.48 2.87
C ASP A 1020 14.66 9.44 1.70
N MET A 1021 14.89 10.24 0.65
CA MET A 1021 14.05 10.24 -0.56
C MET A 1021 14.11 8.90 -1.30
N SER A 1022 15.30 8.34 -1.45
CA SER A 1022 15.49 7.02 -2.07
C SER A 1022 14.80 5.93 -1.27
N THR A 1023 14.85 5.98 0.07
CA THR A 1023 14.14 5.04 0.95
C THR A 1023 12.62 5.13 0.74
N THR A 1024 12.05 6.35 0.66
CA THR A 1024 10.62 6.54 0.37
C THR A 1024 10.23 5.90 -0.97
N VAL A 1025 11.06 6.06 -2.02
CA VAL A 1025 10.78 5.47 -3.35
C VAL A 1025 10.92 3.95 -3.34
N VAL A 1026 11.90 3.39 -2.61
CA VAL A 1026 12.02 1.94 -2.41
C VAL A 1026 10.74 1.37 -1.77
N LEU A 1027 10.20 2.03 -0.74
CA LEU A 1027 8.94 1.61 -0.10
C LEU A 1027 7.76 1.64 -1.08
N LEU A 1028 7.64 2.71 -1.86
CA LEU A 1028 6.60 2.82 -2.89
C LEU A 1028 6.72 1.69 -3.92
N MET A 1029 7.94 1.44 -4.43
CA MET A 1029 8.19 0.36 -5.38
C MET A 1029 7.93 -1.03 -4.78
N LEU A 1030 8.28 -1.25 -3.51
CA LEU A 1030 8.01 -2.49 -2.77
C LEU A 1030 6.51 -2.81 -2.74
N LEU A 1031 5.67 -1.82 -2.44
CA LEU A 1031 4.21 -1.99 -2.45
C LEU A 1031 3.65 -2.28 -3.85
N MET A 1032 4.40 -1.97 -4.92
CA MET A 1032 4.00 -2.24 -6.31
C MET A 1032 4.45 -3.56 -6.88
N LEU A 1033 5.41 -4.22 -6.24
CA LEU A 1033 5.88 -5.51 -6.70
C LEU A 1033 4.75 -6.53 -6.88
N PRO A 1034 3.73 -6.65 -6.01
CA PRO A 1034 2.65 -7.61 -6.20
C PRO A 1034 1.89 -7.44 -7.53
N PHE A 1035 1.62 -6.20 -7.95
CA PHE A 1035 0.93 -5.89 -9.21
C PHE A 1035 1.78 -6.18 -10.45
N LYS A 1036 3.11 -6.16 -10.30
CA LYS A 1036 4.05 -6.45 -11.40
C LYS A 1036 4.46 -7.93 -11.41
N ALA A 1037 4.41 -8.60 -10.27
CA ALA A 1037 4.80 -10.00 -10.09
C ALA A 1037 3.82 -10.96 -10.79
N THR A 1038 2.52 -10.68 -10.79
CA THR A 1038 1.51 -11.54 -11.43
C THR A 1038 1.74 -11.65 -12.94
N ALA A 1039 1.90 -10.52 -13.63
CA ALA A 1039 2.22 -10.50 -15.06
C ALA A 1039 3.60 -11.14 -15.36
N LEU A 1040 4.59 -10.99 -14.48
CA LEU A 1040 5.87 -11.66 -14.61
C LEU A 1040 5.77 -13.18 -14.45
N LEU A 1041 4.91 -13.67 -13.54
CA LEU A 1041 4.67 -15.09 -13.36
C LEU A 1041 4.03 -15.70 -14.62
N VAL A 1042 3.06 -15.00 -15.22
CA VAL A 1042 2.45 -15.38 -16.51
C VAL A 1042 3.53 -15.45 -17.58
N TRP A 1043 4.31 -14.38 -17.77
CA TRP A 1043 5.37 -14.31 -18.78
C TRP A 1043 6.46 -15.38 -18.59
N ALA A 1044 6.94 -15.58 -17.35
CA ALA A 1044 7.97 -16.57 -17.05
C ALA A 1044 7.50 -18.01 -17.32
N ARG A 1045 6.23 -18.31 -17.01
CA ARG A 1045 5.61 -19.60 -17.36
C ARG A 1045 5.54 -19.77 -18.88
N SER A 1046 5.14 -18.73 -19.61
CA SER A 1046 5.06 -18.76 -21.07
C SER A 1046 6.42 -18.98 -21.75
N LEU A 1047 7.52 -18.48 -21.17
CA LEU A 1047 8.88 -18.80 -21.68
C LEU A 1047 9.23 -20.29 -21.56
N TRP A 1048 8.75 -20.96 -20.52
CA TRP A 1048 9.01 -22.38 -20.28
C TRP A 1048 8.28 -23.28 -21.29
N THR A 1049 7.15 -22.84 -21.84
CA THR A 1049 6.23 -23.65 -22.66
C THR A 1049 6.44 -23.53 -24.18
N LYS A 1050 7.70 -23.54 -24.65
CA LYS A 1050 8.11 -23.53 -26.09
C LYS A 1050 7.30 -22.55 -26.95
N TRP A 1051 7.41 -21.26 -26.63
CA TRP A 1051 6.68 -20.17 -27.26
C TRP A 1051 7.25 -19.77 -28.64
N SER A 1052 6.36 -19.53 -29.62
CA SER A 1052 6.73 -19.08 -30.98
C SER A 1052 6.60 -17.57 -31.23
N HIS A 1053 6.00 -16.80 -30.32
CA HIS A 1053 5.86 -15.33 -30.42
C HIS A 1053 6.13 -14.66 -29.07
N PRO A 1054 7.35 -14.18 -28.81
CA PRO A 1054 7.78 -13.66 -27.50
C PRO A 1054 7.10 -12.37 -26.99
N PHE A 1055 6.22 -11.73 -27.79
CA PHE A 1055 5.97 -10.28 -27.72
C PHE A 1055 4.52 -9.85 -27.44
N ALA A 1056 3.66 -10.74 -26.96
CA ALA A 1056 2.27 -10.39 -26.59
C ALA A 1056 2.15 -9.79 -25.16
N THR A 1057 3.23 -9.21 -24.63
CA THR A 1057 3.21 -8.53 -23.32
C THR A 1057 3.19 -7.03 -23.49
N ASP A 1058 2.57 -6.33 -22.55
CA ASP A 1058 2.44 -4.87 -22.55
C ASP A 1058 3.82 -4.17 -22.51
N HIS A 1059 4.34 -3.76 -23.68
CA HIS A 1059 5.62 -3.05 -23.85
C HIS A 1059 5.49 -1.54 -23.61
N ASN A 1060 4.53 -1.13 -22.78
CA ASN A 1060 4.16 0.26 -22.60
C ASN A 1060 5.27 1.07 -21.90
N LEU A 1061 6.08 1.75 -22.72
CA LEU A 1061 7.18 2.60 -22.27
C LEU A 1061 6.69 3.73 -21.35
N PHE A 1062 5.46 4.22 -21.51
CA PHE A 1062 4.93 5.29 -20.66
C PHE A 1062 4.80 4.87 -19.19
N GLN A 1063 4.58 3.58 -18.92
CA GLN A 1063 4.44 3.08 -17.56
C GLN A 1063 5.79 2.91 -16.84
N ILE A 1064 6.88 2.64 -17.57
CA ILE A 1064 8.17 2.25 -16.96
C ILE A 1064 9.27 3.33 -17.04
N VAL A 1065 9.27 4.16 -18.10
CA VAL A 1065 10.28 5.20 -18.29
C VAL A 1065 10.37 6.16 -17.08
N PRO A 1066 9.27 6.64 -16.47
CA PRO A 1066 9.35 7.48 -15.28
C PRO A 1066 10.05 6.79 -14.10
N ALA A 1067 9.80 5.49 -13.90
CA ALA A 1067 10.44 4.71 -12.84
C ALA A 1067 11.94 4.52 -13.09
N ILE A 1068 12.33 4.17 -14.32
CA ILE A 1068 13.74 4.02 -14.73
C ILE A 1068 14.50 5.33 -14.51
N LEU A 1069 13.96 6.45 -14.99
CA LEU A 1069 14.58 7.77 -14.83
C LEU A 1069 14.70 8.16 -13.36
N THR A 1070 13.65 7.89 -12.55
CA THR A 1070 13.67 8.18 -11.11
C THR A 1070 14.76 7.37 -10.40
N VAL A 1071 14.85 6.06 -10.67
CA VAL A 1071 15.88 5.19 -10.09
C VAL A 1071 17.28 5.60 -10.55
N ALA A 1072 17.47 5.92 -11.83
CA ALA A 1072 18.75 6.34 -12.36
C ALA A 1072 19.24 7.67 -11.73
N LEU A 1073 18.32 8.60 -11.43
CA LEU A 1073 18.66 9.84 -10.72
C LEU A 1073 18.97 9.60 -9.23
N LEU A 1074 18.16 8.78 -8.55
CA LEU A 1074 18.31 8.55 -7.11
C LEU A 1074 19.49 7.63 -6.75
N SER A 1075 19.80 6.64 -7.60
CA SER A 1075 20.97 5.76 -7.46
C SER A 1075 22.32 6.49 -7.58
N GLN A 1076 22.33 7.71 -8.14
CA GLN A 1076 23.51 8.58 -8.19
C GLN A 1076 23.60 9.55 -6.99
N GLY A 1077 22.65 9.51 -6.06
CA GLY A 1077 22.66 10.39 -4.88
C GLY A 1077 22.31 11.86 -5.18
N ALA A 1078 21.70 12.13 -6.33
CA ALA A 1078 21.30 13.48 -6.71
C ALA A 1078 20.13 13.99 -5.85
N ILE A 1079 20.18 15.26 -5.44
CA ILE A 1079 19.03 15.96 -4.84
C ILE A 1079 18.74 17.19 -5.70
N PRO A 1080 17.51 17.37 -6.21
CA PRO A 1080 17.15 18.57 -6.95
C PRO A 1080 17.35 19.83 -6.10
N LYS A 1081 17.92 20.89 -6.69
CA LYS A 1081 17.94 22.20 -6.04
C LYS A 1081 16.51 22.76 -6.02
N LYS A 1082 16.19 23.67 -5.08
CA LYS A 1082 14.84 24.26 -4.92
C LYS A 1082 14.27 24.88 -6.22
N ARG A 1083 15.14 25.35 -7.12
CA ARG A 1083 14.79 25.90 -8.45
C ARG A 1083 14.51 24.79 -9.49
N ASP A 1084 15.18 23.66 -9.38
CA ASP A 1084 14.99 22.46 -10.22
C ASP A 1084 13.82 21.60 -9.72
N LEU A 1085 13.46 21.69 -8.44
CA LEU A 1085 12.34 20.95 -7.84
C LEU A 1085 11.00 21.30 -8.50
N ARG A 1086 10.79 22.56 -8.91
CA ARG A 1086 9.57 23.04 -9.55
C ARG A 1086 9.47 22.67 -11.03
N THR A 1087 10.58 22.33 -11.68
CA THR A 1087 10.69 22.14 -13.13
C THR A 1087 11.07 20.70 -13.54
N TRP A 1088 11.86 19.99 -12.73
CA TRP A 1088 12.44 18.68 -13.07
C TRP A 1088 11.99 17.52 -12.18
N LEU A 1089 11.53 17.75 -10.94
CA LEU A 1089 11.15 16.65 -10.03
C LEU A 1089 9.70 16.68 -9.53
N LEU A 1090 9.07 17.86 -9.38
CA LEU A 1090 7.63 17.89 -9.16
C LEU A 1090 6.91 17.20 -10.32
N PRO A 1091 7.13 17.55 -11.60
CA PRO A 1091 6.36 16.95 -12.68
C PRO A 1091 6.54 15.43 -12.80
N PRO A 1092 7.74 14.81 -12.76
CA PRO A 1092 7.86 13.36 -12.84
C PRO A 1092 7.60 12.62 -11.53
N LEU A 1093 7.71 13.21 -10.33
CA LEU A 1093 7.35 12.54 -9.07
C LEU A 1093 5.86 12.70 -8.75
N VAL A 1094 5.29 13.86 -9.07
CA VAL A 1094 3.84 14.08 -9.10
C VAL A 1094 3.24 13.31 -10.26
N ASN A 1095 3.87 13.19 -11.44
CA ASN A 1095 3.44 12.23 -12.47
C ASN A 1095 3.72 10.80 -12.05
N LEU A 1096 4.79 10.44 -11.34
CA LEU A 1096 4.96 9.07 -10.84
C LEU A 1096 3.88 8.74 -9.82
N VAL A 1097 3.38 9.73 -9.07
CA VAL A 1097 2.24 9.56 -8.16
C VAL A 1097 0.90 9.66 -8.91
N LEU A 1098 0.76 10.53 -9.93
CA LEU A 1098 -0.47 10.78 -10.70
C LEU A 1098 -0.68 9.82 -11.87
N VAL A 1099 0.34 9.44 -12.63
CA VAL A 1099 0.35 8.34 -13.63
C VAL A 1099 0.17 7.00 -12.94
N PHE A 1100 0.51 6.92 -11.66
CA PHE A 1100 0.33 5.71 -10.86
C PHE A 1100 -1.03 5.67 -10.15
N ILE A 1101 -1.51 6.79 -9.62
CA ILE A 1101 -2.92 6.98 -9.24
C ILE A 1101 -3.81 6.79 -10.47
N ALA A 1102 -3.43 7.35 -11.63
CA ALA A 1102 -4.13 7.14 -12.90
C ALA A 1102 -3.90 5.74 -13.45
N GLY A 1103 -2.76 5.08 -13.27
CA GLY A 1103 -2.54 3.70 -13.73
C GLY A 1103 -3.21 2.63 -12.87
N ILE A 1104 -3.68 3.01 -11.67
CA ILE A 1104 -4.54 2.20 -10.80
C ILE A 1104 -6.02 2.57 -10.99
N LEU A 1105 -6.33 3.80 -11.42
CA LEU A 1105 -7.71 4.29 -11.62
C LEU A 1105 -8.17 4.31 -13.09
N TRP A 1106 -7.26 4.15 -14.04
CA TRP A 1106 -7.48 3.96 -15.49
C TRP A 1106 -6.86 2.62 -15.88
#